data_AF-I4C0P0-F1
#
_entry.id   AF-I4C0P0-F1
#
_cell.length_a   1.000
_cell.length_b   1.000
_cell.length_c   1.000
_cell.angle_alpha   90.00
_cell.angle_beta   90.00
_cell.angle_gamma   90.00
#
_symmetry.space_group_name_H-M   'P 1'
#
loop_
_entity.id
_entity.type
_entity.pdbx_description
1 polymer ?
#
loop_
_entity_poly.entity_id
_entity_poly.type
_entity_poly.pdbx_seq_one_letter_code
_entity_poly.pdbx_strand_id
1 'polypeptide(L)'
;MTRILKSFLKKLKEWRFGDSADSREKVARLFRFRYACFKDLLASNTEMLTIITDFELKLRGQEVFGMSYIRSQASRAVFHTLKMVKALDDLSGHIYPMLFDRVESINVAIKEELGKRKELPVSTWILPYSHISKEMVDWVGGKNANLGELRNKVGLSVPEGFAITTRAYQFFLEQNDLIDEINRMRMDLDPQDPAAVNVVSEQIQRLIITAGIPEELKDAILSAYADMAQQISKSRGYPVEPKVALRSSAIGEDSELSYAGQYLSVLNVPREKILDTYKLILASLYTPRAISYRLNKGMRDEDIAMSVACIEMVESVASGVMFTLDPSNPTDDNILIQAVWGLGPYAVDGIITPDTYRVAKNNGFSVEESNISHKPVQLVSDEGTGLKEIAVEVGKQNEPCLSSEQIKALAQYGLRLEKHYKYPQDVEWAVDSQRNLFVLQTRPLHLETVQSDGATGIPVVEGYPIIIEGGATAFPGIGFGRVFQVESDDDLIHFPEDGVLVAKHSSPQFVIVMRKARAIVTDAGSITGHMASLAREFGVPTILGAKDATKNMKIGTEVTVDAYSARVYSGIVSELKNLSVTRESAMKETPVYETLRRVADWIVPLDLVNPRALNFRPEYCRTLHDVMRFVHELSYQEMFKISDAVSDTEGAGALRLRAPIPLDLRLIDLGGGLAEISEYAFWVNVDEITSVPFNALLKGMLHEDLRFQGPRPIDLGGFFSVVREQMLTTNPVERFGDRSYAIISDNYLNFSSRIGYHYSVLDAYACDAVNKNYITFSFKGGAADDVRRNRRVRAIASIFDQLGFMVEVREDRVDARFYKYELEIILDRLDSIGRLLQYTRQMDMLMQNEESVTKLAQNFLLGNYSLEEDFSPDLKQRNN
;
A
#
# COMPACT_ATOMS: atom_id res chain seq x y z
N MET A 1 49.17 8.82 -4.87
CA MET A 1 48.54 9.92 -4.10
C MET A 1 49.05 11.32 -4.54
N THR A 2 49.25 11.62 -5.84
CA THR A 2 50.03 12.83 -6.21
C THR A 2 49.69 13.55 -7.53
N ARG A 3 48.52 13.32 -8.13
CA ARG A 3 48.06 14.13 -9.29
C ARG A 3 46.60 14.57 -9.19
N ILE A 4 45.77 13.72 -8.59
CA ILE A 4 44.36 14.00 -8.29
C ILE A 4 44.23 15.05 -7.17
N LEU A 5 45.03 14.95 -6.11
CA LEU A 5 45.03 15.93 -5.00
C LEU A 5 45.43 17.35 -5.45
N LYS A 6 46.38 17.47 -6.40
CA LYS A 6 46.80 18.76 -6.96
C LYS A 6 45.77 19.36 -7.92
N SER A 7 45.01 18.53 -8.65
CA SER A 7 43.90 18.98 -9.50
C SER A 7 42.72 19.48 -8.65
N PHE A 8 42.44 18.82 -7.54
CA PHE A 8 41.41 19.21 -6.57
C PHE A 8 41.77 20.54 -5.86
N LEU A 9 43.02 20.67 -5.38
CA LEU A 9 43.52 21.90 -4.75
C LEU A 9 43.65 23.09 -5.72
N LYS A 10 43.84 22.86 -7.03
CA LYS A 10 43.89 23.91 -8.05
C LYS A 10 42.48 24.41 -8.42
N LYS A 11 41.49 23.52 -8.52
CA LYS A 11 40.07 23.89 -8.67
C LYS A 11 39.54 24.65 -7.46
N LEU A 12 39.97 24.31 -6.24
CA LEU A 12 39.66 25.05 -5.01
C LEU A 12 40.28 26.46 -4.97
N LYS A 13 41.39 26.71 -5.67
CA LYS A 13 42.01 28.03 -5.76
C LYS A 13 41.31 28.97 -6.76
N GLU A 14 40.76 28.42 -7.84
CA GLU A 14 39.90 29.15 -8.78
C GLU A 14 38.49 29.44 -8.19
N TRP A 15 38.10 28.70 -7.16
CA TRP A 15 36.85 28.89 -6.39
C TRP A 15 36.82 30.18 -5.54
N ARG A 16 37.96 30.88 -5.38
CA ARG A 16 38.10 32.05 -4.49
C ARG A 16 37.76 33.41 -5.11
N PHE A 17 37.47 33.49 -6.41
CA PHE A 17 37.25 34.78 -7.10
C PHE A 17 36.09 34.74 -8.11
N GLY A 18 34.89 34.32 -7.67
CA GLY A 18 33.65 34.43 -8.43
C GLY A 18 32.55 35.10 -7.61
N ASP A 19 31.67 35.86 -8.28
CA ASP A 19 30.56 36.58 -7.65
C ASP A 19 29.75 35.69 -6.70
N SER A 20 29.57 36.16 -5.47
CA SER A 20 29.01 35.39 -4.34
C SER A 20 27.59 34.83 -4.57
N ALA A 21 26.83 35.40 -5.51
CA ALA A 21 25.49 34.95 -5.87
C ALA A 21 25.49 33.67 -6.73
N ASP A 22 26.44 33.51 -7.64
CA ASP A 22 26.52 32.35 -8.57
C ASP A 22 27.03 31.09 -7.85
N SER A 23 27.79 31.24 -6.76
CA SER A 23 28.21 30.13 -5.89
C SER A 23 27.07 29.61 -5.00
N ARG A 24 26.21 30.52 -4.47
CA ARG A 24 25.03 30.20 -3.65
C ARG A 24 24.05 29.29 -4.38
N GLU A 25 23.70 29.67 -5.60
CA GLU A 25 22.70 28.95 -6.37
C GLU A 25 23.18 27.56 -6.79
N LYS A 26 24.48 27.41 -7.08
CA LYS A 26 25.08 26.12 -7.44
C LYS A 26 25.06 25.11 -6.30
N VAL A 27 25.40 25.53 -5.07
CA VAL A 27 25.36 24.66 -3.87
C VAL A 27 23.92 24.27 -3.53
N ALA A 28 22.99 25.23 -3.53
CA ALA A 28 21.57 24.96 -3.30
C ALA A 28 20.97 24.03 -4.37
N ARG A 29 21.36 24.19 -5.64
CA ARG A 29 20.91 23.32 -6.75
C ARG A 29 21.42 21.89 -6.60
N LEU A 30 22.69 21.71 -6.20
CA LEU A 30 23.24 20.38 -5.95
C LEU A 30 22.54 19.67 -4.79
N PHE A 31 22.25 20.39 -3.70
CA PHE A 31 21.51 19.83 -2.58
C PHE A 31 20.08 19.45 -2.95
N ARG A 32 19.35 20.35 -3.64
CA ARG A 32 17.98 20.08 -4.12
C ARG A 32 17.91 18.83 -5.00
N PHE A 33 18.89 18.66 -5.90
CA PHE A 33 19.00 17.46 -6.73
C PHE A 33 19.13 16.19 -5.88
N ARG A 34 20.08 16.18 -4.93
CA ARG A 34 20.31 15.03 -4.04
C ARG A 34 19.11 14.71 -3.15
N TYR A 35 18.44 15.72 -2.63
CA TYR A 35 17.21 15.57 -1.86
C TYR A 35 16.07 14.96 -2.69
N ALA A 36 15.91 15.37 -3.95
CA ALA A 36 14.94 14.76 -4.86
C ALA A 36 15.22 13.26 -5.08
N CYS A 37 16.49 12.88 -5.32
CA CYS A 37 16.90 11.47 -5.41
C CYS A 37 16.53 10.69 -4.15
N PHE A 38 16.74 11.25 -2.97
CA PHE A 38 16.38 10.62 -1.70
C PHE A 38 14.86 10.37 -1.57
N LYS A 39 14.01 11.32 -1.99
CA LYS A 39 12.55 11.13 -2.00
C LYS A 39 12.11 10.00 -2.95
N ASP A 40 12.71 9.93 -4.13
CA ASP A 40 12.41 8.87 -5.11
C ASP A 40 12.78 7.46 -4.61
N LEU A 41 13.88 7.37 -3.84
CA LEU A 41 14.30 6.15 -3.18
C LEU A 41 13.26 5.69 -2.16
N LEU A 42 12.80 6.59 -1.27
CA LEU A 42 11.80 6.26 -0.26
C LEU A 42 10.47 5.81 -0.87
N ALA A 43 10.01 6.44 -1.96
CA ALA A 43 8.81 6.02 -2.66
C ALA A 43 8.93 4.59 -3.22
N SER A 44 10.08 4.27 -3.83
CA SER A 44 10.33 2.94 -4.40
C SER A 44 10.48 1.85 -3.32
N ASN A 45 11.00 2.22 -2.16
CA ASN A 45 11.11 1.34 -1.00
C ASN A 45 9.73 0.90 -0.47
N THR A 46 8.74 1.80 -0.45
CA THR A 46 7.36 1.48 -0.06
C THR A 46 6.68 0.52 -1.04
N GLU A 47 6.87 0.71 -2.34
CA GLU A 47 6.32 -0.19 -3.36
C GLU A 47 6.92 -1.61 -3.24
N MET A 48 8.22 -1.71 -2.97
CA MET A 48 8.88 -3.01 -2.78
C MET A 48 8.31 -3.80 -1.59
N LEU A 49 8.01 -3.14 -0.46
CA LEU A 49 7.35 -3.77 0.69
C LEU A 49 5.97 -4.32 0.35
N THR A 50 5.21 -3.57 -0.46
CA THR A 50 3.89 -4.01 -0.94
C THR A 50 4.00 -5.29 -1.77
N ILE A 51 5.00 -5.37 -2.65
CA ILE A 51 5.24 -6.55 -3.51
C ILE A 51 5.67 -7.76 -2.67
N ILE A 52 6.58 -7.58 -1.71
CA ILE A 52 7.03 -8.66 -0.81
C ILE A 52 5.84 -9.23 -0.03
N THR A 53 5.03 -8.36 0.54
CA THR A 53 3.81 -8.76 1.29
C THR A 53 2.88 -9.58 0.40
N ASP A 54 2.65 -9.14 -0.84
CA ASP A 54 1.80 -9.83 -1.80
C ASP A 54 2.33 -11.24 -2.17
N PHE A 55 3.64 -11.37 -2.40
CA PHE A 55 4.28 -12.69 -2.59
C PHE A 55 4.09 -13.61 -1.37
N GLU A 56 4.30 -13.10 -0.16
CA GLU A 56 4.12 -13.87 1.08
C GLU A 56 2.68 -14.34 1.26
N LEU A 57 1.70 -13.53 0.87
CA LEU A 57 0.28 -13.89 0.89
C LEU A 57 -0.03 -15.03 -0.10
N LYS A 58 0.40 -14.93 -1.35
CA LYS A 58 0.16 -15.96 -2.37
C LYS A 58 0.87 -17.29 -2.05
N LEU A 59 2.01 -17.23 -1.34
CA LEU A 59 2.71 -18.41 -0.83
C LEU A 59 1.92 -19.16 0.25
N ARG A 60 0.91 -18.54 0.88
CA ARG A 60 -0.02 -19.26 1.79
C ARG A 60 -0.93 -20.23 1.02
N GLY A 61 -1.07 -20.04 -0.30
CA GLY A 61 -1.80 -20.91 -1.21
C GLY A 61 -3.33 -20.82 -1.11
N GLN A 62 -3.85 -19.71 -0.58
CA GLN A 62 -5.27 -19.51 -0.31
C GLN A 62 -6.02 -18.84 -1.47
N GLU A 63 -5.32 -18.21 -2.42
CA GLU A 63 -5.92 -17.61 -3.62
C GLU A 63 -5.36 -18.20 -4.91
N VAL A 64 -6.19 -18.22 -5.95
CA VAL A 64 -5.81 -18.62 -7.31
C VAL A 64 -5.10 -17.46 -8.03
N PHE A 65 -3.98 -17.77 -8.68
CA PHE A 65 -3.20 -16.82 -9.49
C PHE A 65 -2.51 -17.54 -10.66
N GLY A 66 -2.19 -16.80 -11.73
CA GLY A 66 -1.55 -17.31 -12.94
C GLY A 66 -0.07 -16.94 -13.06
N MET A 67 0.60 -17.40 -14.13
CA MET A 67 2.00 -17.07 -14.41
C MET A 67 2.21 -15.59 -14.72
N SER A 68 1.23 -14.91 -15.32
CA SER A 68 1.25 -13.47 -15.61
C SER A 68 1.42 -12.63 -14.34
N TYR A 69 0.73 -13.00 -13.25
CA TYR A 69 0.88 -12.38 -11.94
C TYR A 69 2.34 -12.47 -11.46
N ILE A 70 2.93 -13.68 -11.48
CA ILE A 70 4.30 -13.90 -11.01
C ILE A 70 5.30 -13.08 -11.86
N ARG A 71 5.13 -13.09 -13.19
CA ARG A 71 5.97 -12.31 -14.13
C ARG A 71 5.86 -10.81 -13.84
N SER A 72 4.64 -10.31 -13.64
CA SER A 72 4.38 -8.91 -13.35
C SER A 72 5.02 -8.49 -12.04
N GLN A 73 4.74 -9.19 -10.93
CA GLN A 73 5.28 -8.85 -9.61
C GLN A 73 6.81 -8.96 -9.54
N ALA A 74 7.38 -9.98 -10.20
CA ALA A 74 8.83 -10.10 -10.35
C ALA A 74 9.44 -8.90 -11.08
N SER A 75 8.83 -8.48 -12.20
CA SER A 75 9.29 -7.34 -12.99
C SER A 75 9.21 -6.02 -12.20
N ARG A 76 8.12 -5.82 -11.44
CA ARG A 76 7.95 -4.68 -10.53
C ARG A 76 9.03 -4.64 -9.47
N ALA A 77 9.30 -5.78 -8.82
CA ALA A 77 10.29 -5.88 -7.76
C ALA A 77 11.67 -5.46 -8.26
N VAL A 78 12.07 -5.95 -9.45
CA VAL A 78 13.33 -5.57 -10.10
C VAL A 78 13.35 -4.08 -10.44
N PHE A 79 12.27 -3.54 -11.03
CA PHE A 79 12.17 -2.13 -11.41
C PHE A 79 12.36 -1.20 -10.20
N HIS A 80 11.64 -1.41 -9.11
CA HIS A 80 11.77 -0.57 -7.91
C HIS A 80 13.14 -0.72 -7.26
N THR A 81 13.72 -1.92 -7.28
CA THR A 81 15.09 -2.14 -6.78
C THR A 81 16.13 -1.36 -7.60
N LEU A 82 16.05 -1.39 -8.94
CA LEU A 82 16.92 -0.60 -9.82
C LEU A 82 16.74 0.91 -9.61
N LYS A 83 15.49 1.37 -9.45
CA LYS A 83 15.20 2.79 -9.18
C LYS A 83 15.83 3.25 -7.87
N MET A 84 15.76 2.43 -6.80
CA MET A 84 16.43 2.73 -5.52
C MET A 84 17.96 2.76 -5.66
N VAL A 85 18.55 1.78 -6.35
CA VAL A 85 20.00 1.74 -6.59
C VAL A 85 20.48 2.97 -7.35
N LYS A 86 19.77 3.36 -8.41
CA LYS A 86 20.07 4.58 -9.17
C LYS A 86 20.00 5.83 -8.32
N ALA A 87 18.94 5.97 -7.53
CA ALA A 87 18.78 7.12 -6.64
C ALA A 87 19.91 7.22 -5.60
N LEU A 88 20.39 6.09 -5.05
CA LEU A 88 21.54 6.06 -4.16
C LEU A 88 22.86 6.38 -4.88
N ASP A 89 23.04 5.91 -6.11
CA ASP A 89 24.22 6.18 -6.91
C ASP A 89 24.34 7.69 -7.22
N ASP A 90 23.23 8.31 -7.63
CA ASP A 90 23.15 9.77 -7.84
C ASP A 90 23.39 10.56 -6.54
N LEU A 91 22.85 10.07 -5.41
CA LEU A 91 23.03 10.68 -4.09
C LEU A 91 24.49 10.66 -3.62
N SER A 92 25.15 9.51 -3.81
CA SER A 92 26.54 9.27 -3.39
C SER A 92 27.58 9.87 -4.35
N GLY A 93 27.19 10.24 -5.57
CA GLY A 93 28.11 10.69 -6.62
C GLY A 93 28.86 9.53 -7.27
N HIS A 94 28.15 8.44 -7.58
CA HIS A 94 28.62 7.27 -8.33
C HIS A 94 29.61 6.36 -7.60
N ILE A 95 29.39 6.13 -6.29
CA ILE A 95 30.29 5.33 -5.43
C ILE A 95 29.90 3.85 -5.41
N TYR A 96 28.68 3.48 -5.80
CA TYR A 96 28.15 2.11 -5.64
C TYR A 96 27.77 1.40 -6.96
N PRO A 97 28.64 1.38 -7.99
CA PRO A 97 28.29 0.78 -9.30
C PRO A 97 28.01 -0.72 -9.21
N MET A 98 28.62 -1.43 -8.26
CA MET A 98 28.46 -2.87 -8.07
C MET A 98 27.04 -3.30 -7.69
N LEU A 99 26.19 -2.39 -7.19
CA LEU A 99 24.80 -2.71 -6.87
C LEU A 99 23.96 -2.98 -8.13
N PHE A 100 24.26 -2.30 -9.25
CA PHE A 100 23.56 -2.55 -10.51
C PHE A 100 23.85 -3.97 -11.02
N ASP A 101 25.12 -4.37 -11.04
CA ASP A 101 25.52 -5.73 -11.40
C ASP A 101 24.84 -6.78 -10.51
N ARG A 102 24.68 -6.45 -9.22
CA ARG A 102 24.04 -7.36 -8.28
C ARG A 102 22.54 -7.51 -8.56
N VAL A 103 21.81 -6.42 -8.76
CA VAL A 103 20.39 -6.47 -9.12
C VAL A 103 20.19 -7.21 -10.44
N GLU A 104 21.06 -6.98 -11.43
CA GLU A 104 20.96 -7.68 -12.71
C GLU A 104 21.24 -9.18 -12.59
N SER A 105 22.19 -9.59 -11.73
CA SER A 105 22.42 -11.01 -11.47
C SER A 105 21.19 -11.71 -10.86
N ILE A 106 20.45 -11.03 -9.98
CA ILE A 106 19.21 -11.54 -9.37
C ILE A 106 18.09 -11.56 -10.43
N ASN A 107 17.99 -10.53 -11.26
CA ASN A 107 17.03 -10.44 -12.36
C ASN A 107 17.20 -11.60 -13.36
N VAL A 108 18.43 -11.95 -13.73
CA VAL A 108 18.72 -13.10 -14.60
C VAL A 108 18.21 -14.39 -13.98
N ALA A 109 18.49 -14.63 -12.69
CA ALA A 109 18.01 -15.83 -12.00
C ALA A 109 16.47 -15.91 -11.95
N ILE A 110 15.80 -14.79 -11.68
CA ILE A 110 14.33 -14.70 -11.71
C ILE A 110 13.78 -15.00 -13.11
N LYS A 111 14.38 -14.44 -14.17
CA LYS A 111 13.98 -14.69 -15.56
C LYS A 111 14.17 -16.16 -15.95
N GLU A 112 15.24 -16.80 -15.49
CA GLU A 112 15.44 -18.24 -15.69
C GLU A 112 14.34 -19.06 -15.01
N GLU A 113 13.96 -18.75 -13.76
CA GLU A 113 12.85 -19.43 -13.09
C GLU A 113 11.51 -19.27 -13.83
N LEU A 114 11.24 -18.07 -14.33
CA LEU A 114 10.03 -17.75 -15.11
C LEU A 114 10.03 -18.40 -16.52
N GLY A 115 11.22 -18.70 -17.06
CA GLY A 115 11.42 -19.29 -18.39
C GLY A 115 11.42 -20.83 -18.43
N LYS A 116 11.48 -21.50 -17.27
CA LYS A 116 11.57 -22.98 -17.17
C LYS A 116 10.34 -23.75 -17.67
N ARG A 117 9.22 -23.06 -17.98
CA ARG A 117 8.10 -23.64 -18.75
C ARG A 117 7.73 -22.73 -19.92
N LYS A 118 7.92 -23.21 -21.15
CA LYS A 118 7.17 -22.71 -22.30
C LYS A 118 5.73 -23.21 -22.18
N GLU A 119 4.84 -22.39 -21.64
CA GLU A 119 3.43 -22.49 -22.00
C GLU A 119 3.36 -22.36 -23.53
N LEU A 120 2.78 -23.35 -24.20
CA LEU A 120 2.58 -23.25 -25.64
C LEU A 120 1.59 -22.09 -25.86
N PRO A 121 1.96 -21.04 -26.62
CA PRO A 121 1.03 -19.96 -26.94
C PRO A 121 -0.17 -20.55 -27.68
N VAL A 122 -1.38 -20.10 -27.35
CA VAL A 122 -2.58 -20.50 -28.10
C VAL A 122 -2.35 -20.11 -29.57
N SER A 123 -2.47 -21.09 -30.46
CA SER A 123 -2.19 -20.87 -31.89
C SER A 123 -3.42 -20.38 -32.65
N THR A 124 -4.61 -20.42 -32.04
CA THR A 124 -5.88 -20.07 -32.67
C THR A 124 -6.42 -18.73 -32.18
N TRP A 125 -7.08 -17.99 -33.06
CA TRP A 125 -7.77 -16.72 -32.73
C TRP A 125 -9.14 -16.91 -32.10
N ILE A 126 -9.79 -18.04 -32.40
CA ILE A 126 -11.13 -18.36 -31.93
C ILE A 126 -11.11 -19.73 -31.25
N LEU A 127 -11.79 -19.83 -30.11
CA LEU A 127 -12.06 -21.09 -29.43
C LEU A 127 -13.56 -21.21 -29.12
N PRO A 128 -14.26 -22.18 -29.72
CA PRO A 128 -15.64 -22.49 -29.36
C PRO A 128 -15.72 -22.96 -27.91
N TYR A 129 -16.81 -22.62 -27.20
CA TYR A 129 -16.97 -23.00 -25.80
C TYR A 129 -16.95 -24.50 -25.56
N SER A 130 -17.27 -25.33 -26.56
CA SER A 130 -17.16 -26.79 -26.50
C SER A 130 -15.73 -27.32 -26.32
N HIS A 131 -14.70 -26.50 -26.56
CA HIS A 131 -13.29 -26.87 -26.44
C HIS A 131 -12.56 -26.15 -25.30
N ILE A 132 -13.26 -25.30 -24.55
CA ILE A 132 -12.67 -24.51 -23.46
C ILE A 132 -12.83 -25.25 -22.13
N SER A 133 -11.77 -25.24 -21.33
CA SER A 133 -11.80 -25.66 -19.93
C SER A 133 -11.13 -24.62 -19.04
N LYS A 134 -11.27 -24.79 -17.72
CA LYS A 134 -10.68 -23.86 -16.74
C LYS A 134 -9.15 -23.76 -16.80
N GLU A 135 -8.45 -24.74 -17.38
CA GLU A 135 -6.98 -24.72 -17.52
C GLU A 135 -6.52 -23.75 -18.61
N MET A 136 -7.42 -23.26 -19.47
CA MET A 136 -7.10 -22.38 -20.60
C MET A 136 -7.25 -20.88 -20.25
N VAL A 137 -7.25 -20.51 -18.97
CA VAL A 137 -7.43 -19.11 -18.51
C VAL A 137 -6.46 -18.14 -19.18
N ASP A 138 -5.20 -18.53 -19.41
CA ASP A 138 -4.24 -17.65 -20.08
C ASP A 138 -4.54 -17.40 -21.57
N TRP A 139 -5.41 -18.23 -22.16
CA TRP A 139 -5.77 -18.15 -23.58
C TRP A 139 -7.07 -17.39 -23.81
N VAL A 140 -8.02 -17.50 -22.87
CA VAL A 140 -9.38 -16.98 -23.03
C VAL A 140 -9.85 -16.08 -21.87
N GLY A 141 -9.01 -15.88 -20.86
CA GLY A 141 -9.37 -15.18 -19.62
C GLY A 141 -10.32 -15.97 -18.72
N GLY A 142 -10.53 -15.45 -17.50
CA GLY A 142 -11.27 -16.15 -16.44
C GLY A 142 -12.72 -16.44 -16.78
N LYS A 143 -13.45 -15.47 -17.33
CA LYS A 143 -14.89 -15.61 -17.64
C LYS A 143 -15.17 -16.65 -18.71
N ASN A 144 -14.44 -16.62 -19.83
CA ASN A 144 -14.59 -17.63 -20.88
C ASN A 144 -14.20 -19.03 -20.37
N ALA A 145 -13.12 -19.14 -19.61
CA ALA A 145 -12.66 -20.40 -19.05
C ALA A 145 -13.71 -21.02 -18.12
N ASN A 146 -14.32 -20.20 -17.25
CA ASN A 146 -15.42 -20.64 -16.39
C ASN A 146 -16.64 -21.07 -17.20
N LEU A 147 -17.08 -20.30 -18.20
CA LEU A 147 -18.23 -20.69 -19.05
C LEU A 147 -17.98 -22.01 -19.81
N GLY A 148 -16.77 -22.23 -20.32
CA GLY A 148 -16.36 -23.51 -20.91
C GLY A 148 -16.40 -24.66 -19.92
N GLU A 149 -15.90 -24.47 -18.69
CA GLU A 149 -15.94 -25.47 -17.62
C GLU A 149 -17.38 -25.85 -17.24
N LEU A 150 -18.26 -24.85 -17.12
CA LEU A 150 -19.69 -25.04 -16.83
C LEU A 150 -20.37 -25.91 -17.87
N ARG A 151 -20.09 -25.64 -19.15
CA ARG A 151 -20.65 -26.41 -20.26
C ARG A 151 -20.10 -27.84 -20.30
N ASN A 152 -18.78 -27.99 -20.29
CA ASN A 152 -18.12 -29.23 -20.69
C ASN A 152 -17.90 -30.21 -19.54
N LYS A 153 -17.79 -29.71 -18.30
CA LYS A 153 -17.50 -30.53 -17.12
C LYS A 153 -18.66 -30.59 -16.14
N VAL A 154 -19.31 -29.45 -15.88
CA VAL A 154 -20.47 -29.42 -14.99
C VAL A 154 -21.73 -29.90 -15.72
N GLY A 155 -21.87 -29.60 -17.01
CA GLY A 155 -23.01 -29.98 -17.84
C GLY A 155 -24.25 -29.12 -17.57
N LEU A 156 -24.04 -27.83 -17.34
CA LEU A 156 -25.12 -26.84 -17.17
C LEU A 156 -25.37 -26.08 -18.47
N SER A 157 -26.60 -25.62 -18.66
CA SER A 157 -26.97 -24.77 -19.78
C SER A 157 -26.31 -23.41 -19.64
N VAL A 158 -25.39 -23.11 -20.54
CA VAL A 158 -24.81 -21.79 -20.76
C VAL A 158 -25.23 -21.31 -22.14
N PRO A 159 -25.31 -19.99 -22.40
CA PRO A 159 -25.56 -19.48 -23.74
C PRO A 159 -24.52 -20.00 -24.74
N GLU A 160 -24.92 -20.26 -25.98
CA GLU A 160 -23.97 -20.65 -27.03
C GLU A 160 -23.02 -19.50 -27.34
N GLY A 161 -21.77 -19.82 -27.68
CA GLY A 161 -20.75 -18.79 -27.83
C GLY A 161 -19.34 -19.31 -28.09
N PHE A 162 -18.42 -18.36 -28.24
CA PHE A 162 -17.01 -18.59 -28.46
C PHE A 162 -16.16 -17.50 -27.82
N ALA A 163 -14.91 -17.84 -27.50
CA ALA A 163 -13.91 -16.89 -27.05
C ALA A 163 -13.09 -16.38 -28.24
N ILE A 164 -12.92 -15.06 -28.32
CA ILE A 164 -11.88 -14.43 -29.13
C ILE A 164 -10.64 -14.37 -28.24
N THR A 165 -9.61 -15.14 -28.59
CA THR A 165 -8.49 -15.48 -27.70
C THR A 165 -7.52 -14.33 -27.49
N THR A 166 -6.63 -14.47 -26.52
CA THR A 166 -5.51 -13.55 -26.31
C THR A 166 -4.54 -13.50 -27.50
N ARG A 167 -4.47 -14.56 -28.33
CA ARG A 167 -3.72 -14.55 -29.60
C ARG A 167 -4.37 -13.65 -30.65
N ALA A 168 -5.70 -13.59 -30.71
CA ALA A 168 -6.41 -12.67 -31.61
C ALA A 168 -6.12 -11.20 -31.26
N TYR A 169 -6.06 -10.89 -29.97
CA TYR A 169 -5.65 -9.57 -29.48
C TYR A 169 -4.21 -9.23 -29.91
N GLN A 170 -3.26 -10.13 -29.66
CA GLN A 170 -1.86 -9.94 -30.06
C GLN A 170 -1.73 -9.74 -31.57
N PHE A 171 -2.38 -10.60 -32.36
CA PHE A 171 -2.35 -10.51 -33.82
C PHE A 171 -2.94 -9.19 -34.33
N PHE A 172 -4.04 -8.71 -33.74
CA PHE A 172 -4.62 -7.41 -34.08
C PHE A 172 -3.65 -6.25 -33.83
N LEU A 173 -2.94 -6.25 -32.70
CA LEU A 173 -1.94 -5.21 -32.40
C LEU A 173 -0.72 -5.30 -33.31
N GLU A 174 -0.22 -6.52 -33.58
CA GLU A 174 0.92 -6.78 -34.46
C GLU A 174 0.65 -6.28 -35.89
N GLN A 175 -0.49 -6.62 -36.48
CA GLN A 175 -0.81 -6.26 -37.88
C GLN A 175 -1.09 -4.77 -38.10
N ASN A 176 -1.34 -4.01 -37.03
CA ASN A 176 -1.60 -2.57 -37.09
C ASN A 176 -0.41 -1.75 -36.54
N ASP A 177 0.74 -2.37 -36.25
CA ASP A 177 1.92 -1.73 -35.65
C ASP A 177 1.61 -0.94 -34.36
N LEU A 178 0.58 -1.36 -33.61
CA LEU A 178 0.08 -0.62 -32.46
C LEU A 178 0.95 -0.78 -31.22
N ILE A 179 1.70 -1.89 -31.11
CA ILE A 179 2.51 -2.20 -29.93
C ILE A 179 3.55 -1.11 -29.68
N ASP A 180 4.35 -0.79 -30.70
CA ASP A 180 5.42 0.19 -30.60
C ASP A 180 4.88 1.62 -30.40
N GLU A 181 3.79 1.95 -31.06
CA GLU A 181 3.11 3.23 -30.92
C GLU A 181 2.56 3.44 -29.50
N ILE A 182 1.83 2.45 -28.97
CA ILE A 182 1.30 2.48 -27.59
C ILE A 182 2.44 2.61 -26.58
N ASN A 183 3.53 1.86 -26.76
CA ASN A 183 4.71 1.94 -25.90
C ASN A 183 5.33 3.34 -25.93
N ARG A 184 5.50 3.94 -27.13
CA ARG A 184 6.06 5.29 -27.29
C ARG A 184 5.22 6.36 -26.59
N MET A 185 3.90 6.32 -26.74
CA MET A 185 2.99 7.27 -26.08
C MET A 185 3.03 7.20 -24.55
N ARG A 186 3.51 6.09 -23.98
CA ARG A 186 3.57 5.85 -22.54
C ARG A 186 4.96 6.04 -21.92
N MET A 187 6.03 6.03 -22.70
CA MET A 187 7.40 6.12 -22.16
C MET A 187 7.62 7.37 -21.30
N ASP A 188 6.97 8.48 -21.65
CA ASP A 188 7.09 9.77 -20.95
C ASP A 188 5.87 10.08 -20.05
N LEU A 189 4.98 9.11 -19.84
CA LEU A 189 3.74 9.32 -19.09
C LEU A 189 3.99 9.26 -17.58
N ASP A 190 3.85 10.40 -16.89
CA ASP A 190 3.86 10.45 -15.42
C ASP A 190 2.54 9.88 -14.87
N PRO A 191 2.58 8.78 -14.09
CA PRO A 191 1.38 8.19 -13.49
C PRO A 191 0.67 9.13 -12.50
N GLN A 192 1.36 10.16 -12.00
CA GLN A 192 0.85 11.14 -11.04
C GLN A 192 0.26 12.39 -11.71
N ASP A 193 0.20 12.44 -13.05
CA ASP A 193 -0.49 13.48 -13.82
C ASP A 193 -1.78 12.92 -14.47
N PRO A 194 -2.94 13.05 -13.81
CA PRO A 194 -4.21 12.58 -14.35
C PRO A 194 -4.59 13.21 -15.70
N ALA A 195 -4.14 14.45 -15.98
CA ALA A 195 -4.45 15.12 -17.24
C ALA A 195 -3.67 14.50 -18.40
N ALA A 196 -2.37 14.22 -18.19
CA ALA A 196 -1.56 13.50 -19.17
C ALA A 196 -2.09 12.08 -19.41
N VAL A 197 -2.49 11.36 -18.35
CA VAL A 197 -3.04 10.00 -18.47
C VAL A 197 -4.35 10.00 -19.27
N ASN A 198 -5.23 10.97 -19.07
CA ASN A 198 -6.46 11.10 -19.86
C ASN A 198 -6.16 11.32 -21.34
N VAL A 199 -5.24 12.24 -21.67
CA VAL A 199 -4.85 12.52 -23.07
C VAL A 199 -4.27 11.28 -23.75
N VAL A 200 -3.32 10.61 -23.11
CA VAL A 200 -2.71 9.38 -23.66
C VAL A 200 -3.73 8.25 -23.76
N SER A 201 -4.61 8.10 -22.77
CA SER A 201 -5.71 7.14 -22.80
C SER A 201 -6.62 7.38 -24.01
N GLU A 202 -7.06 8.61 -24.25
CA GLU A 202 -7.91 8.96 -25.40
C GLU A 202 -7.20 8.68 -26.73
N GLN A 203 -5.90 9.00 -26.84
CA GLN A 203 -5.10 8.73 -28.03
C GLN A 203 -4.99 7.24 -28.32
N ILE A 204 -4.64 6.42 -27.32
CA ILE A 204 -4.51 4.96 -27.48
C ILE A 204 -5.87 4.35 -27.82
N GLN A 205 -6.94 4.72 -27.11
CA GLN A 205 -8.28 4.22 -27.40
C GLN A 205 -8.70 4.57 -28.83
N ARG A 206 -8.44 5.81 -29.26
CA ARG A 206 -8.73 6.24 -30.64
C ARG A 206 -7.97 5.41 -31.66
N LEU A 207 -6.68 5.15 -31.45
CA LEU A 207 -5.87 4.32 -32.35
C LEU A 207 -6.47 2.93 -32.51
N ILE A 208 -6.79 2.26 -31.40
CA ILE A 208 -7.41 0.92 -31.39
C ILE A 208 -8.76 0.94 -32.10
N ILE A 209 -9.61 1.94 -31.84
CA ILE A 209 -10.94 2.06 -32.46
C ILE A 209 -10.84 2.31 -33.97
N THR A 210 -9.88 3.12 -34.42
CA THR A 210 -9.70 3.44 -35.85
C THR A 210 -8.93 2.38 -36.63
N ALA A 211 -8.18 1.50 -35.95
CA ALA A 211 -7.43 0.43 -36.59
C ALA A 211 -8.34 -0.56 -37.33
N GLY A 212 -7.82 -1.09 -38.43
CA GLY A 212 -8.48 -2.11 -39.24
C GLY A 212 -8.37 -3.48 -38.57
N ILE A 213 -9.46 -4.25 -38.58
CA ILE A 213 -9.35 -5.66 -38.19
C ILE A 213 -8.77 -6.41 -39.39
N PRO A 214 -7.65 -7.16 -39.23
CA PRO A 214 -7.10 -7.99 -40.31
C PRO A 214 -8.17 -8.91 -40.90
N GLU A 215 -8.17 -9.07 -42.23
CA GLU A 215 -9.27 -9.76 -42.92
C GLU A 215 -9.41 -11.21 -42.46
N GLU A 216 -8.29 -11.89 -42.17
CA GLU A 216 -8.28 -13.26 -41.66
C GLU A 216 -8.90 -13.38 -40.26
N LEU A 217 -8.67 -12.38 -39.39
CA LEU A 217 -9.27 -12.33 -38.07
C LEU A 217 -10.76 -11.99 -38.15
N LYS A 218 -11.13 -11.06 -39.03
CA LYS A 218 -12.52 -10.71 -39.31
C LYS A 218 -13.30 -11.93 -39.81
N ASP A 219 -12.75 -12.65 -40.78
CA ASP A 219 -13.37 -13.87 -41.32
C ASP A 219 -13.50 -14.94 -40.24
N ALA A 220 -12.48 -15.12 -39.38
CA ALA A 220 -12.55 -16.07 -38.27
C ALA A 220 -13.68 -15.74 -37.28
N ILE A 221 -13.83 -14.45 -36.89
CA ILE A 221 -14.88 -14.00 -35.97
C ILE A 221 -16.27 -14.18 -36.60
N LEU A 222 -16.45 -13.75 -37.86
CA LEU A 222 -17.74 -13.83 -38.54
C LEU A 222 -18.15 -15.27 -38.89
N SER A 223 -17.17 -16.12 -39.21
CA SER A 223 -17.39 -17.56 -39.42
C SER A 223 -17.84 -18.23 -38.12
N ALA A 224 -17.16 -17.96 -37.00
CA ALA A 224 -17.56 -18.48 -35.69
C ALA A 224 -18.96 -18.01 -35.26
N TYR A 225 -19.31 -16.75 -35.56
CA TYR A 225 -20.68 -16.25 -35.38
C TYR A 225 -21.69 -17.01 -36.23
N ALA A 226 -21.40 -17.25 -37.51
CA ALA A 226 -22.28 -17.99 -38.39
C ALA A 226 -22.50 -19.44 -37.92
N ASP A 227 -21.44 -20.12 -37.50
CA ASP A 227 -21.50 -21.47 -36.93
C ASP A 227 -22.36 -21.50 -35.66
N MET A 228 -22.17 -20.53 -34.76
CA MET A 228 -22.99 -20.37 -33.55
C MET A 228 -24.46 -20.12 -33.90
N ALA A 229 -24.76 -19.21 -34.84
CA ALA A 229 -26.12 -18.93 -35.29
C ALA A 229 -26.80 -20.15 -35.91
N GLN A 230 -26.05 -20.97 -36.66
CA GLN A 230 -26.54 -22.22 -37.22
C GLN A 230 -26.85 -23.25 -36.13
N GLN A 231 -26.00 -23.37 -35.10
CA GLN A 231 -26.23 -24.24 -33.95
C GLN A 231 -27.50 -23.84 -33.18
N ILE A 232 -27.67 -22.55 -32.91
CA ILE A 232 -28.87 -22.02 -32.24
C ILE A 232 -30.11 -22.26 -33.12
N SER A 233 -30.03 -22.01 -34.42
CA SER A 233 -31.13 -22.26 -35.36
C SER A 233 -31.56 -23.74 -35.37
N LYS A 234 -30.57 -24.66 -35.33
CA LYS A 234 -30.83 -26.10 -35.26
C LYS A 234 -31.49 -26.50 -33.95
N SER A 235 -31.05 -25.91 -32.83
CA SER A 235 -31.63 -26.15 -31.50
C SER A 235 -33.06 -25.64 -31.40
N ARG A 236 -33.33 -24.45 -31.93
CA ARG A 236 -34.65 -23.81 -31.90
C ARG A 236 -35.63 -24.34 -32.96
N GLY A 237 -35.13 -25.01 -34.00
CA GLY A 237 -35.93 -25.60 -35.09
C GLY A 237 -36.36 -24.61 -36.18
N TYR A 238 -35.83 -23.39 -36.20
CA TYR A 238 -36.06 -22.37 -37.22
C TYR A 238 -34.84 -21.46 -37.38
N PRO A 239 -34.62 -20.83 -38.55
CA PRO A 239 -33.51 -19.92 -38.77
C PRO A 239 -33.58 -18.70 -37.84
N VAL A 240 -32.49 -18.40 -37.15
CA VAL A 240 -32.34 -17.20 -36.32
C VAL A 240 -31.04 -16.47 -36.62
N GLU A 241 -31.09 -15.15 -36.51
CA GLU A 241 -29.92 -14.29 -36.46
C GLU A 241 -29.81 -13.71 -35.05
N PRO A 242 -29.11 -14.40 -34.13
CA PRO A 242 -29.09 -14.01 -32.73
C PRO A 242 -28.25 -12.76 -32.55
N LYS A 243 -28.74 -11.82 -31.73
CA LYS A 243 -27.90 -10.79 -31.15
C LYS A 243 -26.97 -11.42 -30.11
N VAL A 244 -25.85 -10.77 -29.84
CA VAL A 244 -24.81 -11.29 -28.94
C VAL A 244 -24.48 -10.30 -27.82
N ALA A 245 -23.98 -10.80 -26.71
CA ALA A 245 -23.29 -10.01 -25.72
C ALA A 245 -21.78 -10.21 -25.91
N LEU A 246 -21.05 -9.10 -26.05
CA LEU A 246 -19.59 -9.12 -26.04
C LEU A 246 -19.09 -8.64 -24.67
N ARG A 247 -18.37 -9.49 -23.94
CA ARG A 247 -17.87 -9.20 -22.59
C ARG A 247 -16.34 -9.27 -22.56
N SER A 248 -15.70 -8.37 -21.81
CA SER A 248 -14.29 -8.48 -21.47
C SER A 248 -14.02 -9.73 -20.65
N SER A 249 -12.91 -10.40 -20.95
CA SER A 249 -12.36 -11.53 -20.21
C SER A 249 -10.83 -11.37 -20.21
N ALA A 250 -10.34 -10.27 -19.64
CA ALA A 250 -8.91 -10.01 -19.55
C ALA A 250 -8.23 -11.01 -18.61
N ILE A 251 -6.95 -11.33 -18.87
CA ILE A 251 -6.16 -12.11 -17.92
C ILE A 251 -6.06 -11.35 -16.60
N GLY A 252 -6.43 -11.99 -15.49
CA GLY A 252 -6.39 -11.37 -14.15
C GLY A 252 -7.59 -10.49 -13.80
N GLU A 253 -8.60 -10.38 -14.67
CA GLU A 253 -9.84 -9.63 -14.38
C GLU A 253 -10.58 -10.16 -13.13
N ASP A 254 -10.44 -11.46 -12.84
CA ASP A 254 -11.14 -12.14 -11.74
C ASP A 254 -10.29 -12.34 -10.47
N SER A 255 -9.07 -11.76 -10.37
CA SER A 255 -8.16 -11.95 -9.21
C SER A 255 -8.00 -10.69 -8.35
N GLU A 256 -8.33 -10.81 -7.05
CA GLU A 256 -8.03 -9.99 -5.82
C GLU A 256 -8.03 -8.46 -5.83
N LEU A 257 -8.11 -7.83 -6.98
CA LEU A 257 -8.51 -6.45 -7.13
C LEU A 257 -9.76 -6.53 -7.97
N SER A 258 -10.90 -6.12 -7.40
CA SER A 258 -12.14 -6.04 -8.13
C SER A 258 -11.94 -5.14 -9.37
N TYR A 259 -11.63 -5.74 -10.52
CA TYR A 259 -11.86 -5.18 -11.85
C TYR A 259 -13.37 -5.09 -12.16
N ALA A 260 -14.24 -5.31 -11.15
CA ALA A 260 -15.68 -5.20 -11.27
C ALA A 260 -16.06 -3.85 -11.89
N GLY A 261 -16.58 -3.92 -13.12
CA GLY A 261 -17.03 -2.77 -13.91
C GLY A 261 -15.93 -1.92 -14.57
N GLN A 262 -14.66 -2.35 -14.58
CA GLN A 262 -13.58 -1.55 -15.18
C GLN A 262 -13.48 -1.68 -16.71
N TYR A 263 -13.78 -2.87 -17.23
CA TYR A 263 -13.71 -3.17 -18.66
C TYR A 263 -15.10 -3.30 -19.28
N LEU A 264 -15.17 -3.00 -20.57
CA LEU A 264 -16.44 -2.82 -21.25
C LEU A 264 -17.13 -4.17 -21.50
N SER A 265 -18.40 -4.26 -21.12
CA SER A 265 -19.33 -5.29 -21.59
C SER A 265 -20.44 -4.61 -22.37
N VAL A 266 -20.70 -5.06 -23.60
CA VAL A 266 -21.75 -4.52 -24.46
C VAL A 266 -22.77 -5.62 -24.72
N LEU A 267 -24.01 -5.38 -24.28
CA LEU A 267 -25.12 -6.30 -24.46
C LEU A 267 -25.91 -5.96 -25.71
N ASN A 268 -26.67 -6.93 -26.22
CA ASN A 268 -27.62 -6.75 -27.33
C ASN A 268 -26.95 -6.20 -28.62
N VAL A 269 -25.83 -6.80 -29.02
CA VAL A 269 -25.03 -6.40 -30.19
C VAL A 269 -25.49 -7.17 -31.43
N PRO A 270 -25.92 -6.48 -32.49
CA PRO A 270 -26.27 -7.13 -33.76
C PRO A 270 -25.00 -7.52 -34.54
N ARG A 271 -25.15 -8.45 -35.50
CA ARG A 271 -24.05 -9.02 -36.29
C ARG A 271 -23.13 -7.96 -36.88
N GLU A 272 -23.72 -6.90 -37.45
CA GLU A 272 -23.01 -5.83 -38.16
C GLU A 272 -22.12 -5.01 -37.23
N LYS A 273 -22.36 -5.07 -35.91
CA LYS A 273 -21.66 -4.31 -34.88
C LYS A 273 -20.66 -5.14 -34.06
N ILE A 274 -20.54 -6.44 -34.32
CA ILE A 274 -19.60 -7.33 -33.59
C ILE A 274 -18.17 -6.82 -33.68
N LEU A 275 -17.71 -6.47 -34.89
CA LEU A 275 -16.35 -6.02 -35.14
C LEU A 275 -16.04 -4.65 -34.51
N ASP A 276 -16.97 -3.70 -34.63
CA ASP A 276 -16.87 -2.39 -33.97
C ASP A 276 -16.80 -2.55 -32.45
N THR A 277 -17.67 -3.40 -31.91
CA THR A 277 -17.76 -3.68 -30.47
C THR A 277 -16.53 -4.39 -29.93
N TYR A 278 -15.97 -5.34 -30.70
CA TYR A 278 -14.70 -5.99 -30.36
C TYR A 278 -13.60 -4.97 -30.13
N LYS A 279 -13.43 -4.00 -31.06
CA LYS A 279 -12.45 -2.92 -30.90
C LYS A 279 -12.70 -2.04 -29.69
N LEU A 280 -13.97 -1.72 -29.38
CA LEU A 280 -14.33 -0.95 -28.18
C LEU A 280 -13.92 -1.69 -26.90
N ILE A 281 -14.10 -3.01 -26.84
CA ILE A 281 -13.68 -3.81 -25.69
C ILE A 281 -12.16 -3.87 -25.57
N LEU A 282 -11.43 -4.04 -26.67
CA LEU A 282 -9.97 -3.96 -26.66
C LEU A 282 -9.48 -2.58 -26.18
N ALA A 283 -10.10 -1.51 -26.65
CA ALA A 283 -9.80 -0.15 -26.23
C ALA A 283 -10.06 0.07 -24.73
N SER A 284 -11.05 -0.61 -24.14
CA SER A 284 -11.36 -0.50 -22.71
C SER A 284 -10.19 -0.93 -21.80
N LEU A 285 -9.25 -1.73 -22.31
CA LEU A 285 -8.00 -2.05 -21.61
C LEU A 285 -7.18 -0.79 -21.29
N TYR A 286 -7.35 0.27 -22.07
CA TYR A 286 -6.60 1.52 -22.03
C TYR A 286 -7.42 2.71 -21.52
N THR A 287 -8.46 2.48 -20.72
CA THR A 287 -9.15 3.57 -19.98
C THR A 287 -8.19 4.27 -19.01
N PRO A 288 -8.45 5.53 -18.60
CA PRO A 288 -7.56 6.24 -17.69
C PRO A 288 -7.36 5.51 -16.37
N ARG A 289 -8.45 4.90 -15.85
CA ARG A 289 -8.42 4.06 -14.64
C ARG A 289 -7.53 2.83 -14.84
N ALA A 290 -7.62 2.16 -15.99
CA ALA A 290 -6.80 0.98 -16.29
C ALA A 290 -5.32 1.31 -16.55
N ILE A 291 -5.02 2.44 -17.20
CA ILE A 291 -3.63 2.89 -17.40
C ILE A 291 -3.00 3.32 -16.07
N SER A 292 -3.68 4.19 -15.30
CA SER A 292 -3.18 4.67 -14.00
C SER A 292 -2.90 3.52 -13.05
N TYR A 293 -3.84 2.58 -12.98
CA TYR A 293 -3.68 1.37 -12.18
C TYR A 293 -2.44 0.56 -12.61
N ARG A 294 -2.27 0.28 -13.91
CA ARG A 294 -1.11 -0.48 -14.42
C ARG A 294 0.22 0.21 -14.17
N LEU A 295 0.27 1.53 -14.38
CA LEU A 295 1.47 2.33 -14.14
C LEU A 295 1.85 2.37 -12.65
N ASN A 296 0.87 2.63 -11.77
CA ASN A 296 1.08 2.62 -10.32
C ASN A 296 1.47 1.23 -9.81
N LYS A 297 1.01 0.17 -10.48
CA LYS A 297 1.37 -1.21 -10.20
C LYS A 297 2.54 -1.70 -11.06
N GLY A 298 3.31 -0.86 -11.75
CA GLY A 298 4.49 -1.26 -12.54
C GLY A 298 4.29 -2.46 -13.48
N MET A 299 3.06 -2.68 -13.98
CA MET A 299 2.71 -3.80 -14.84
C MET A 299 3.09 -3.49 -16.29
N ARG A 300 3.70 -4.45 -16.99
CA ARG A 300 3.97 -4.33 -18.42
C ARG A 300 2.73 -4.72 -19.23
N ASP A 301 2.54 -4.11 -20.39
CA ASP A 301 1.40 -4.42 -21.26
C ASP A 301 1.49 -5.82 -21.87
N GLU A 302 2.71 -6.32 -22.07
CA GLU A 302 2.99 -7.70 -22.49
C GLU A 302 2.38 -8.74 -21.53
N ASP A 303 2.22 -8.38 -20.26
CA ASP A 303 1.72 -9.25 -19.20
C ASP A 303 0.18 -9.25 -19.11
N ILE A 304 -0.52 -8.39 -19.88
CA ILE A 304 -1.99 -8.25 -19.86
C ILE A 304 -2.54 -8.32 -21.28
N ALA A 305 -3.24 -9.42 -21.57
CA ALA A 305 -3.95 -9.60 -22.83
C ALA A 305 -5.47 -9.61 -22.60
N MET A 306 -6.21 -9.01 -23.53
CA MET A 306 -7.66 -9.05 -23.54
C MET A 306 -8.14 -10.26 -24.34
N SER A 307 -8.97 -11.11 -23.72
CA SER A 307 -9.87 -12.00 -24.46
C SER A 307 -11.28 -11.42 -24.42
N VAL A 308 -12.09 -11.71 -25.45
CA VAL A 308 -13.47 -11.26 -25.54
C VAL A 308 -14.40 -12.46 -25.63
N ALA A 309 -15.36 -12.54 -24.71
CA ALA A 309 -16.44 -13.49 -24.77
C ALA A 309 -17.48 -13.01 -25.77
N CYS A 310 -17.80 -13.81 -26.79
CA CYS A 310 -18.92 -13.57 -27.70
C CYS A 310 -19.97 -14.65 -27.43
N ILE A 311 -21.05 -14.27 -26.74
CA ILE A 311 -22.11 -15.19 -26.31
C ILE A 311 -23.47 -14.76 -26.84
N GLU A 312 -24.34 -15.71 -27.09
CA GLU A 312 -25.74 -15.46 -27.42
C GLU A 312 -26.40 -14.55 -26.38
N MET A 313 -27.09 -13.50 -26.84
CA MET A 313 -27.87 -12.65 -25.97
C MET A 313 -29.15 -13.39 -25.56
N VAL A 314 -29.26 -13.73 -24.27
CA VAL A 314 -30.49 -14.30 -23.72
C VAL A 314 -31.52 -13.17 -23.54
N GLU A 315 -32.61 -13.21 -24.31
CA GLU A 315 -33.76 -12.33 -24.14
C GLU A 315 -34.54 -12.77 -22.89
N SER A 316 -34.04 -12.35 -21.73
CA SER A 316 -34.56 -12.86 -20.47
C SER A 316 -35.87 -12.19 -20.07
N VAL A 317 -36.88 -13.02 -19.75
CA VAL A 317 -38.11 -12.53 -19.10
C VAL A 317 -37.88 -12.30 -17.62
N ALA A 318 -36.97 -13.06 -17.01
CA ALA A 318 -36.52 -12.87 -15.65
C ALA A 318 -35.03 -13.23 -15.55
N SER A 319 -34.32 -12.57 -14.65
CA SER A 319 -32.90 -12.82 -14.41
C SER A 319 -32.52 -12.42 -13.01
N GLY A 320 -31.32 -12.79 -12.59
CA GLY A 320 -30.81 -12.32 -11.31
C GLY A 320 -29.57 -13.07 -10.86
N VAL A 321 -29.42 -13.14 -9.54
CA VAL A 321 -28.25 -13.67 -8.88
C VAL A 321 -28.68 -14.80 -7.95
N MET A 322 -27.87 -15.84 -7.86
CA MET A 322 -28.04 -16.94 -6.93
C MET A 322 -26.76 -17.11 -6.12
N PHE A 323 -26.92 -17.16 -4.81
CA PHE A 323 -25.88 -17.55 -3.88
C PHE A 323 -26.17 -18.96 -3.41
N THR A 324 -25.26 -19.88 -3.69
CA THR A 324 -25.40 -21.29 -3.26
C THR A 324 -25.33 -21.48 -1.75
N LEU A 325 -24.94 -20.43 -1.03
CA LEU A 325 -25.07 -20.31 0.42
C LEU A 325 -25.58 -18.90 0.72
N ASP A 326 -26.60 -18.77 1.56
CA ASP A 326 -27.15 -17.47 1.94
C ASP A 326 -26.09 -16.62 2.69
N PRO A 327 -25.64 -15.49 2.11
CA PRO A 327 -24.65 -14.62 2.75
C PRO A 327 -25.13 -13.97 4.06
N SER A 328 -26.44 -13.87 4.25
CA SER A 328 -27.07 -13.28 5.44
C SER A 328 -27.25 -14.29 6.56
N ASN A 329 -27.33 -15.57 6.23
CA ASN A 329 -27.48 -16.66 7.20
C ASN A 329 -26.74 -17.94 6.75
N PRO A 330 -25.40 -17.99 6.89
CA PRO A 330 -24.59 -19.10 6.40
C PRO A 330 -24.81 -20.42 7.17
N THR A 331 -25.46 -20.39 8.33
CA THR A 331 -25.70 -21.59 9.16
C THR A 331 -26.89 -22.42 8.66
N ASP A 332 -27.83 -21.81 7.94
CA ASP A 332 -29.06 -22.48 7.53
C ASP A 332 -28.91 -23.33 6.24
N ASP A 333 -27.68 -23.50 5.73
CA ASP A 333 -27.33 -24.28 4.51
C ASP A 333 -28.34 -24.07 3.35
N ASN A 334 -28.80 -22.83 3.23
CA ASN A 334 -29.85 -22.41 2.33
C ASN A 334 -29.25 -21.74 1.10
N ILE A 335 -29.91 -21.93 -0.05
CA ILE A 335 -29.61 -21.20 -1.29
C ILE A 335 -30.46 -19.93 -1.31
N LEU A 336 -29.83 -18.79 -1.57
CA LEU A 336 -30.51 -17.51 -1.75
C LEU A 336 -30.62 -17.20 -3.24
N ILE A 337 -31.84 -17.02 -3.74
CA ILE A 337 -32.12 -16.66 -5.13
C ILE A 337 -32.77 -15.30 -5.16
N GLN A 338 -32.19 -14.38 -5.92
CA GLN A 338 -32.72 -13.06 -6.18
C GLN A 338 -33.14 -12.92 -7.64
N ALA A 339 -34.32 -12.37 -7.91
CA ALA A 339 -34.87 -12.27 -9.25
C ALA A 339 -35.50 -10.90 -9.53
N VAL A 340 -35.29 -10.40 -10.75
CA VAL A 340 -35.97 -9.23 -11.32
C VAL A 340 -36.57 -9.58 -12.68
N TRP A 341 -37.54 -8.78 -13.13
CA TRP A 341 -38.07 -8.86 -14.48
C TRP A 341 -37.06 -8.31 -15.49
N GLY A 342 -36.99 -8.92 -16.68
CA GLY A 342 -36.09 -8.51 -17.75
C GLY A 342 -34.64 -8.97 -17.56
N LEU A 343 -33.70 -8.14 -18.00
CA LEU A 343 -32.25 -8.37 -18.02
C LEU A 343 -31.56 -8.11 -16.68
N GLY A 344 -30.48 -8.87 -16.43
CA GLY A 344 -29.82 -8.99 -15.12
C GLY A 344 -29.12 -7.77 -14.52
N PRO A 345 -28.67 -6.74 -15.27
CA PRO A 345 -27.92 -5.63 -14.67
C PRO A 345 -28.61 -4.96 -13.49
N TYR A 346 -29.94 -4.81 -13.51
CA TYR A 346 -30.66 -4.20 -12.38
C TYR A 346 -30.66 -5.04 -11.10
N ALA A 347 -30.53 -6.37 -11.20
CA ALA A 347 -30.34 -7.23 -10.04
C ALA A 347 -28.90 -7.16 -9.52
N VAL A 348 -27.92 -7.13 -10.42
CA VAL A 348 -26.48 -7.12 -10.07
C VAL A 348 -26.08 -5.77 -9.45
N ASP A 349 -26.56 -4.66 -10.01
CA ASP A 349 -26.23 -3.30 -9.57
C ASP A 349 -27.10 -2.83 -8.39
N GLY A 350 -28.11 -3.62 -7.98
CA GLY A 350 -29.02 -3.30 -6.87
C GLY A 350 -29.93 -2.10 -7.12
N ILE A 351 -30.20 -1.76 -8.39
CA ILE A 351 -31.06 -0.63 -8.78
C ILE A 351 -32.53 -0.90 -8.43
N ILE A 352 -32.96 -2.17 -8.54
CA ILE A 352 -34.31 -2.62 -8.20
C ILE A 352 -34.23 -3.59 -7.04
N THR A 353 -35.13 -3.43 -6.06
CA THR A 353 -35.32 -4.43 -5.00
C THR A 353 -35.85 -5.74 -5.63
N PRO A 354 -35.06 -6.84 -5.61
CA PRO A 354 -35.46 -8.07 -6.27
C PRO A 354 -36.49 -8.85 -5.43
N ASP A 355 -37.15 -9.80 -6.07
CA ASP A 355 -37.77 -10.91 -5.35
C ASP A 355 -36.68 -11.73 -4.69
N THR A 356 -36.92 -12.20 -3.48
CA THR A 356 -35.96 -12.99 -2.72
C THR A 356 -36.58 -14.32 -2.30
N TYR A 357 -35.92 -15.41 -2.64
CA TYR A 357 -36.34 -16.77 -2.31
C TYR A 357 -35.23 -17.48 -1.54
N ARG A 358 -35.56 -18.01 -0.37
CA ARG A 358 -34.65 -18.84 0.43
C ARG A 358 -35.04 -20.30 0.29
N VAL A 359 -34.12 -21.13 -0.16
CA VAL A 359 -34.40 -22.51 -0.61
C VAL A 359 -33.51 -23.52 0.12
N ALA A 360 -34.14 -24.50 0.76
CA ALA A 360 -33.45 -25.54 1.52
C ALA A 360 -32.77 -26.58 0.64
N LYS A 361 -31.46 -26.79 0.80
CA LYS A 361 -30.71 -27.83 0.05
C LYS A 361 -31.19 -29.25 0.35
N ASN A 362 -31.46 -29.54 1.63
CA ASN A 362 -31.66 -30.90 2.13
C ASN A 362 -33.11 -31.41 2.09
N ASN A 363 -34.09 -30.52 1.85
CA ASN A 363 -35.52 -30.86 1.82
C ASN A 363 -36.11 -30.83 0.39
N GLY A 364 -35.37 -31.37 -0.58
CA GLY A 364 -35.84 -31.43 -1.98
C GLY A 364 -36.01 -30.07 -2.64
N PHE A 365 -35.26 -29.06 -2.19
CA PHE A 365 -35.32 -27.66 -2.65
C PHE A 365 -36.66 -26.98 -2.37
N SER A 366 -37.21 -27.17 -1.17
CA SER A 366 -38.40 -26.45 -0.70
C SER A 366 -38.07 -24.97 -0.48
N VAL A 367 -38.97 -24.08 -0.90
CA VAL A 367 -38.89 -22.65 -0.62
C VAL A 367 -39.36 -22.41 0.82
N GLU A 368 -38.45 -21.95 1.68
CA GLU A 368 -38.73 -21.65 3.08
C GLU A 368 -39.28 -20.24 3.26
N GLU A 369 -38.73 -19.31 2.50
CA GLU A 369 -39.08 -17.89 2.54
C GLU A 369 -39.19 -17.36 1.12
N SER A 370 -40.23 -16.55 0.88
CA SER A 370 -40.50 -15.89 -0.39
C SER A 370 -40.95 -14.47 -0.12
N ASN A 371 -40.13 -13.50 -0.50
CA ASN A 371 -40.45 -12.09 -0.40
C ASN A 371 -40.56 -11.50 -1.80
N ILE A 372 -41.77 -11.12 -2.18
CA ILE A 372 -42.06 -10.56 -3.51
C ILE A 372 -42.05 -9.04 -3.42
N SER A 373 -41.11 -8.44 -4.13
CA SER A 373 -40.90 -7.00 -4.13
C SER A 373 -41.71 -6.32 -5.22
N HIS A 374 -42.11 -5.07 -4.99
CA HIS A 374 -42.72 -4.24 -6.03
C HIS A 374 -41.67 -3.82 -7.07
N LYS A 375 -41.82 -4.28 -8.31
CA LYS A 375 -40.86 -4.09 -9.40
C LYS A 375 -41.47 -3.24 -10.52
N PRO A 376 -41.35 -1.88 -10.47
CA PRO A 376 -42.08 -0.98 -11.37
C PRO A 376 -41.54 -0.94 -12.80
N VAL A 377 -40.25 -1.25 -12.98
CA VAL A 377 -39.55 -1.17 -14.26
C VAL A 377 -38.73 -2.44 -14.51
N GLN A 378 -38.39 -2.70 -15.76
CA GLN A 378 -37.55 -3.80 -16.19
C GLN A 378 -36.63 -3.35 -17.32
N LEU A 379 -35.48 -3.98 -17.43
CA LEU A 379 -34.52 -3.72 -18.48
C LEU A 379 -34.72 -4.72 -19.62
N VAL A 380 -34.85 -4.24 -20.85
CA VAL A 380 -35.02 -5.10 -22.04
C VAL A 380 -34.02 -4.72 -23.13
N SER A 381 -33.83 -5.62 -24.09
CA SER A 381 -33.05 -5.33 -25.29
C SER A 381 -33.70 -4.21 -26.10
N ASP A 382 -32.89 -3.24 -26.52
CA ASP A 382 -33.34 -2.24 -27.49
C ASP A 382 -33.45 -2.83 -28.92
N GLU A 383 -34.22 -2.18 -29.79
CA GLU A 383 -34.37 -2.62 -31.20
C GLU A 383 -33.04 -2.57 -31.94
N GLY A 384 -32.20 -1.57 -31.62
CA GLY A 384 -30.83 -1.43 -32.10
C GLY A 384 -29.80 -2.18 -31.25
N THR A 385 -28.83 -1.45 -30.69
CA THR A 385 -27.79 -1.95 -29.79
C THR A 385 -28.02 -1.41 -28.37
N GLY A 386 -27.70 -2.20 -27.35
CA GLY A 386 -27.83 -1.78 -25.95
C GLY A 386 -29.21 -2.07 -25.36
N LEU A 387 -29.50 -1.41 -24.24
CA LEU A 387 -30.61 -1.76 -23.36
C LEU A 387 -31.55 -0.57 -23.17
N LYS A 388 -32.83 -0.84 -22.94
CA LYS A 388 -33.84 0.17 -22.63
C LYS A 388 -34.63 -0.20 -21.40
N GLU A 389 -34.87 0.78 -20.53
CA GLU A 389 -35.79 0.64 -19.41
C GLU A 389 -37.23 0.77 -19.93
N ILE A 390 -38.10 -0.15 -19.51
CA ILE A 390 -39.54 -0.07 -19.77
C ILE A 390 -40.32 -0.30 -18.47
N ALA A 391 -41.53 0.26 -18.40
CA ALA A 391 -42.43 -0.03 -17.29
C ALA A 391 -42.88 -1.50 -17.32
N VAL A 392 -42.89 -2.14 -16.14
CA VAL A 392 -43.52 -3.45 -15.96
C VAL A 392 -45.04 -3.25 -15.94
N GLU A 393 -45.78 -4.13 -16.61
CA GLU A 393 -47.25 -4.12 -16.61
C GLU A 393 -47.77 -4.15 -15.15
N VAL A 394 -48.73 -3.27 -14.82
CA VAL A 394 -49.20 -3.05 -13.43
C VAL A 394 -49.58 -4.35 -12.72
N GLY A 395 -50.19 -5.30 -13.42
CA GLY A 395 -50.53 -6.62 -12.86
C GLY A 395 -49.31 -7.45 -12.44
N LYS A 396 -48.18 -7.32 -13.14
CA LYS A 396 -46.96 -8.11 -12.91
C LYS A 396 -45.99 -7.49 -11.90
N GLN A 397 -46.19 -6.23 -11.51
CA GLN A 397 -45.25 -5.52 -10.62
C GLN A 397 -45.12 -6.18 -9.25
N ASN A 398 -46.17 -6.85 -8.78
CA ASN A 398 -46.22 -7.57 -7.51
C ASN A 398 -46.30 -9.10 -7.70
N GLU A 399 -46.12 -9.60 -8.92
CA GLU A 399 -46.06 -11.03 -9.19
C GLU A 399 -44.62 -11.56 -9.02
N PRO A 400 -44.47 -12.85 -8.65
CA PRO A 400 -43.17 -13.50 -8.58
C PRO A 400 -42.54 -13.65 -9.96
N CYS A 401 -41.26 -13.29 -10.09
CA CYS A 401 -40.49 -13.46 -11.33
C CYS A 401 -40.35 -14.91 -11.77
N LEU A 402 -40.34 -15.85 -10.82
CA LEU A 402 -40.01 -17.26 -11.04
C LEU A 402 -41.15 -18.18 -10.62
N SER A 403 -41.31 -19.28 -11.36
CA SER A 403 -42.16 -20.39 -10.90
C SER A 403 -41.44 -21.24 -9.85
N SER A 404 -42.20 -22.02 -9.08
CA SER A 404 -41.63 -22.94 -8.08
C SER A 404 -40.70 -23.98 -8.70
N GLU A 405 -40.98 -24.44 -9.92
CA GLU A 405 -40.13 -25.36 -10.68
C GLU A 405 -38.80 -24.69 -11.08
N GLN A 406 -38.84 -23.41 -11.47
CA GLN A 406 -37.64 -22.66 -11.85
C GLN A 406 -36.74 -22.39 -10.64
N ILE A 407 -37.32 -22.05 -9.49
CA ILE A 407 -36.60 -21.89 -8.22
C ILE A 407 -35.89 -23.19 -7.85
N LYS A 408 -36.60 -24.33 -7.96
CA LYS A 408 -36.04 -25.65 -7.71
C LYS A 408 -34.92 -26.03 -8.69
N ALA A 409 -35.08 -25.72 -9.98
CA ALA A 409 -34.07 -25.99 -10.99
C ALA A 409 -32.80 -25.14 -10.78
N LEU A 410 -32.94 -23.86 -10.43
CA LEU A 410 -31.82 -22.99 -10.06
C LEU A 410 -31.08 -23.54 -8.83
N ALA A 411 -31.80 -23.93 -7.79
CA ALA A 411 -31.21 -24.52 -6.60
C ALA A 411 -30.41 -25.81 -6.91
N GLN A 412 -30.91 -26.64 -7.84
CA GLN A 412 -30.18 -27.81 -8.35
C GLN A 412 -28.91 -27.41 -9.11
N TYR A 413 -28.93 -26.34 -9.90
CA TYR A 413 -27.75 -25.83 -10.60
C TYR A 413 -26.71 -25.35 -9.60
N GLY A 414 -27.14 -24.59 -8.58
CA GLY A 414 -26.29 -24.12 -7.49
C GLY A 414 -25.56 -25.27 -6.79
N LEU A 415 -26.27 -26.33 -6.42
CA LEU A 415 -25.65 -27.48 -5.76
C LEU A 415 -24.64 -28.21 -6.65
N ARG A 416 -24.90 -28.31 -7.96
CA ARG A 416 -23.95 -28.90 -8.93
C ARG A 416 -22.67 -28.06 -9.05
N LEU A 417 -22.82 -26.74 -9.08
CA LEU A 417 -21.71 -25.79 -9.12
C LEU A 417 -20.86 -25.88 -7.86
N GLU A 418 -21.48 -25.79 -6.69
CA GLU A 418 -20.82 -25.94 -5.38
C GLU A 418 -20.07 -27.27 -5.27
N LYS A 419 -20.70 -28.38 -5.69
CA LYS A 419 -20.07 -29.71 -5.70
C LYS A 419 -18.87 -29.80 -6.64
N HIS A 420 -18.90 -29.10 -7.78
CA HIS A 420 -17.82 -29.09 -8.76
C HIS A 420 -16.64 -28.25 -8.28
N TYR A 421 -16.90 -27.01 -7.84
CA TYR A 421 -15.87 -26.05 -7.40
C TYR A 421 -15.42 -26.25 -5.96
N LYS A 422 -16.10 -27.08 -5.17
CA LYS A 422 -15.80 -27.39 -3.75
C LYS A 422 -15.90 -26.19 -2.82
N TYR A 423 -16.55 -25.11 -3.25
CA TYR A 423 -16.77 -23.90 -2.49
C TYR A 423 -18.13 -23.29 -2.89
N PRO A 424 -18.81 -22.55 -1.99
CA PRO A 424 -19.97 -21.77 -2.36
C PRO A 424 -19.68 -20.89 -3.58
N GLN A 425 -20.68 -20.73 -4.43
CA GLN A 425 -20.67 -19.94 -5.66
C GLN A 425 -21.70 -18.81 -5.62
N ASP A 426 -21.33 -17.71 -6.26
CA ASP A 426 -22.16 -16.58 -6.67
C ASP A 426 -22.38 -16.71 -8.19
N VAL A 427 -23.64 -16.77 -8.60
CA VAL A 427 -24.05 -17.23 -9.92
C VAL A 427 -25.02 -16.23 -10.54
N GLU A 428 -24.65 -15.65 -11.68
CA GLU A 428 -25.56 -14.89 -12.53
C GLU A 428 -26.36 -15.84 -13.42
N TRP A 429 -27.67 -15.68 -13.48
CA TRP A 429 -28.56 -16.55 -14.25
C TRP A 429 -29.64 -15.76 -14.98
N ALA A 430 -30.20 -16.37 -16.02
CA ALA A 430 -31.31 -15.82 -16.81
C ALA A 430 -32.32 -16.90 -17.21
N VAL A 431 -33.57 -16.48 -17.35
CA VAL A 431 -34.69 -17.27 -17.88
C VAL A 431 -35.14 -16.64 -19.19
N ASP A 432 -35.10 -17.38 -20.29
CA ASP A 432 -35.56 -16.90 -21.59
C ASP A 432 -37.10 -16.87 -21.71
N SER A 433 -37.61 -16.35 -22.83
CA SER A 433 -39.05 -16.33 -23.14
C SER A 433 -39.71 -17.71 -23.25
N GLN A 434 -38.93 -18.76 -23.50
CA GLN A 434 -39.38 -20.15 -23.53
C GLN A 434 -39.30 -20.83 -22.15
N ARG A 435 -38.95 -20.08 -21.10
CA ARG A 435 -38.76 -20.54 -19.71
C ARG A 435 -37.54 -21.44 -19.50
N ASN A 436 -36.59 -21.49 -20.43
CA ASN A 436 -35.32 -22.17 -20.27
C ASN A 436 -34.37 -21.39 -19.35
N LEU A 437 -33.64 -22.10 -18.51
CA LEU A 437 -32.68 -21.55 -17.56
C LEU A 437 -31.26 -21.60 -18.10
N PHE A 438 -30.55 -20.47 -18.02
CA PHE A 438 -29.15 -20.31 -18.42
C PHE A 438 -28.32 -19.76 -17.27
N VAL A 439 -27.11 -20.30 -17.10
CA VAL A 439 -26.07 -19.72 -16.25
C VAL A 439 -25.22 -18.78 -17.10
N LEU A 440 -25.13 -17.51 -16.70
CA LEU A 440 -24.41 -16.47 -17.42
C LEU A 440 -23.00 -16.24 -16.89
N GLN A 441 -22.79 -16.51 -15.60
CA GLN A 441 -21.49 -16.40 -14.93
C GLN A 441 -21.52 -17.18 -13.61
N THR A 442 -20.38 -17.68 -13.18
CA THR A 442 -20.16 -18.18 -11.82
C THR A 442 -18.84 -17.64 -11.30
N ARG A 443 -18.78 -17.39 -9.99
CA ARG A 443 -17.55 -17.07 -9.28
C ARG A 443 -17.61 -17.59 -7.84
N PRO A 444 -16.46 -17.83 -7.18
CA PRO A 444 -16.46 -18.22 -5.78
C PRO A 444 -17.18 -17.19 -4.91
N LEU A 445 -18.15 -17.67 -4.13
CA LEU A 445 -18.79 -16.92 -3.06
C LEU A 445 -17.95 -17.09 -1.81
N HIS A 446 -17.27 -16.02 -1.42
CA HIS A 446 -16.46 -15.98 -0.22
C HIS A 446 -17.38 -15.84 0.99
N LEU A 447 -17.79 -16.98 1.54
CA LEU A 447 -18.46 -17.14 2.81
C LEU A 447 -17.70 -18.23 3.56
N GLU A 448 -17.11 -17.94 4.72
CA GLU A 448 -16.66 -19.04 5.56
C GLU A 448 -17.87 -19.65 6.26
N THR A 449 -18.08 -20.93 6.00
CA THR A 449 -19.09 -21.79 6.62
C THR A 449 -18.75 -22.03 8.09
N VAL A 450 -19.75 -21.82 8.94
CA VAL A 450 -19.74 -22.25 10.33
C VAL A 450 -19.95 -23.75 10.34
N GLN A 451 -18.96 -24.52 10.79
CA GLN A 451 -19.26 -25.84 11.35
C GLN A 451 -19.83 -25.63 12.76
N SER A 452 -21.12 -25.88 12.96
CA SER A 452 -21.62 -26.99 13.79
C SER A 452 -23.10 -26.84 14.11
N ASP A 453 -23.81 -27.95 13.91
CA ASP A 453 -25.02 -28.43 14.59
C ASP A 453 -25.80 -27.43 15.46
N GLY A 454 -26.96 -27.04 14.95
CA GLY A 454 -28.12 -26.48 15.64
C GLY A 454 -27.91 -25.88 17.03
N ALA A 455 -27.79 -24.56 17.11
CA ALA A 455 -28.33 -23.77 18.21
C ALA A 455 -28.38 -22.29 17.83
N THR A 456 -29.44 -21.62 18.29
CA THR A 456 -29.35 -20.30 18.92
C THR A 456 -27.92 -19.93 19.32
N GLY A 457 -27.47 -18.72 18.96
CA GLY A 457 -26.08 -18.25 19.07
C GLY A 457 -25.32 -18.76 20.30
N ILE A 458 -24.01 -18.95 20.13
CA ILE A 458 -23.10 -19.56 21.12
C ILE A 458 -23.50 -19.15 22.54
N PRO A 459 -23.86 -20.11 23.42
CA PRO A 459 -24.26 -19.82 24.78
C PRO A 459 -23.20 -18.95 25.46
N VAL A 460 -23.64 -18.01 26.30
CA VAL A 460 -22.71 -17.16 27.04
C VAL A 460 -21.78 -18.04 27.86
N VAL A 461 -20.47 -17.85 27.66
CA VAL A 461 -19.47 -18.59 28.45
C VAL A 461 -19.39 -17.94 29.84
N GLU A 462 -19.90 -18.64 30.85
CA GLU A 462 -19.88 -18.17 32.23
C GLU A 462 -18.43 -18.02 32.74
N GLY A 463 -18.19 -16.98 33.56
CA GLY A 463 -16.87 -16.69 34.14
C GLY A 463 -16.01 -15.69 33.35
N TYR A 464 -16.42 -15.28 32.15
CA TYR A 464 -15.76 -14.24 31.35
C TYR A 464 -16.63 -12.97 31.26
N PRO A 465 -16.10 -11.78 31.63
CA PRO A 465 -16.84 -10.53 31.51
C PRO A 465 -17.12 -10.15 30.05
N ILE A 466 -18.39 -9.86 29.71
CA ILE A 466 -18.77 -9.31 28.39
C ILE A 466 -18.57 -7.79 28.41
N ILE A 467 -17.83 -7.27 27.42
CA ILE A 467 -17.54 -5.84 27.25
C ILE A 467 -18.52 -5.19 26.27
N ILE A 468 -18.97 -5.93 25.25
CA ILE A 468 -19.93 -5.49 24.23
C ILE A 468 -20.93 -6.60 23.97
N GLU A 469 -22.21 -6.24 23.91
CA GLU A 469 -23.30 -7.12 23.48
C GLU A 469 -24.24 -6.34 22.54
N GLY A 470 -24.42 -6.85 21.33
CA GLY A 470 -25.22 -6.22 20.27
C GLY A 470 -24.38 -5.63 19.13
N GLY A 471 -25.08 -5.15 18.09
CA GLY A 471 -24.51 -4.83 16.78
C GLY A 471 -25.03 -5.79 15.72
N ALA A 472 -24.59 -5.60 14.47
CA ALA A 472 -24.96 -6.42 13.33
C ALA A 472 -23.73 -7.14 12.78
N THR A 473 -23.79 -8.47 12.69
CA THR A 473 -22.73 -9.29 12.14
C THR A 473 -22.63 -9.10 10.63
N ALA A 474 -21.51 -8.54 10.18
CA ALA A 474 -21.20 -8.42 8.75
C ALA A 474 -20.56 -9.70 8.20
N PHE A 475 -19.70 -10.33 9.01
CA PHE A 475 -19.11 -11.63 8.73
C PHE A 475 -19.00 -12.44 10.04
N PRO A 476 -19.56 -13.65 10.10
CA PRO A 476 -19.57 -14.47 11.31
C PRO A 476 -18.22 -15.14 11.57
N GLY A 477 -17.88 -15.42 12.83
CA GLY A 477 -16.60 -16.04 13.21
C GLY A 477 -16.15 -15.71 14.63
N ILE A 478 -15.14 -16.45 15.11
CA ILE A 478 -14.44 -16.12 16.37
C ILE A 478 -13.08 -15.51 16.04
N GLY A 479 -12.85 -14.29 16.51
CA GLY A 479 -11.54 -13.65 16.51
C GLY A 479 -11.04 -13.42 17.93
N PHE A 480 -9.77 -13.63 18.18
CA PHE A 480 -9.15 -13.25 19.44
C PHE A 480 -7.81 -12.55 19.17
N GLY A 481 -7.49 -11.57 20.01
CA GLY A 481 -6.30 -10.77 19.80
C GLY A 481 -6.29 -9.54 20.67
N ARG A 482 -5.22 -8.76 20.56
CA ARG A 482 -5.13 -7.48 21.25
C ARG A 482 -5.98 -6.45 20.53
N VAL A 483 -6.78 -5.72 21.30
CA VAL A 483 -7.54 -4.57 20.80
C VAL A 483 -6.57 -3.54 20.23
N PHE A 484 -6.79 -3.20 18.97
CA PHE A 484 -6.10 -2.13 18.29
C PHE A 484 -7.17 -1.16 17.77
N GLN A 485 -7.25 -0.01 18.41
CA GLN A 485 -8.22 1.00 18.05
C GLN A 485 -7.71 1.79 16.84
N VAL A 486 -8.54 1.94 15.83
CA VAL A 486 -8.26 2.65 14.59
C VAL A 486 -9.12 3.90 14.58
N GLU A 487 -8.48 5.04 14.79
CA GLU A 487 -9.09 6.38 14.76
C GLU A 487 -8.90 7.05 13.40
N SER A 488 -7.83 6.69 12.69
CA SER A 488 -7.51 7.13 11.34
C SER A 488 -6.99 5.99 10.47
N ASP A 489 -7.06 6.15 9.14
CA ASP A 489 -6.57 5.13 8.20
C ASP A 489 -5.03 4.90 8.29
N ASP A 490 -4.27 5.80 8.94
CA ASP A 490 -2.83 5.64 9.15
C ASP A 490 -2.48 4.59 10.22
N ASP A 491 -3.37 4.39 11.20
CA ASP A 491 -3.20 3.39 12.27
C ASP A 491 -3.11 1.97 11.70
N LEU A 492 -3.72 1.77 10.53
CA LEU A 492 -3.73 0.51 9.78
C LEU A 492 -2.32 0.05 9.41
N ILE A 493 -1.38 0.97 9.22
CA ILE A 493 0.01 0.64 8.87
C ILE A 493 0.68 -0.13 10.03
N HIS A 494 0.31 0.21 11.27
CA HIS A 494 0.92 -0.30 12.50
C HIS A 494 0.07 -1.39 13.15
N PHE A 495 -1.02 -1.78 12.49
CA PHE A 495 -1.91 -2.81 12.96
C PHE A 495 -1.13 -4.11 13.18
N PRO A 496 -1.16 -4.67 14.41
CA PRO A 496 -0.37 -5.85 14.76
C PRO A 496 -0.90 -7.09 14.05
N GLU A 497 0.00 -8.04 13.76
CA GLU A 497 -0.42 -9.38 13.39
C GLU A 497 -1.31 -9.96 14.49
N ASP A 498 -2.37 -10.63 14.07
CA ASP A 498 -3.39 -11.23 14.91
C ASP A 498 -4.18 -10.24 15.81
N GLY A 499 -4.27 -8.95 15.45
CA GLY A 499 -4.98 -7.92 16.22
C GLY A 499 -6.51 -7.94 16.08
N VAL A 500 -7.23 -7.30 17.00
CA VAL A 500 -8.67 -7.02 16.89
C VAL A 500 -8.88 -5.54 16.61
N LEU A 501 -9.37 -5.21 15.42
CA LEU A 501 -9.61 -3.83 14.99
C LEU A 501 -10.86 -3.27 15.65
N VAL A 502 -10.76 -2.11 16.29
CA VAL A 502 -11.90 -1.39 16.85
C VAL A 502 -11.95 0.01 16.29
N ALA A 503 -13.05 0.45 15.70
CA ALA A 503 -13.13 1.78 15.09
C ALA A 503 -14.50 2.45 15.27
N LYS A 504 -14.55 3.77 15.15
CA LYS A 504 -15.81 4.51 15.27
C LYS A 504 -16.72 4.33 14.06
N HIS A 505 -16.13 4.28 12.87
CA HIS A 505 -16.83 4.14 11.60
C HIS A 505 -16.14 3.07 10.75
N SER A 506 -16.91 2.42 9.88
CA SER A 506 -16.35 1.58 8.82
C SER A 506 -15.56 2.40 7.80
N SER A 507 -14.34 1.97 7.45
CA SER A 507 -13.52 2.59 6.40
C SER A 507 -13.16 1.56 5.32
N PRO A 508 -13.29 1.89 4.01
CA PRO A 508 -12.79 1.03 2.93
C PRO A 508 -11.29 0.72 3.05
N GLN A 509 -10.51 1.59 3.72
CA GLN A 509 -9.07 1.39 3.91
C GLN A 509 -8.73 0.23 4.85
N PHE A 510 -9.69 -0.27 5.65
CA PHE A 510 -9.47 -1.43 6.53
C PHE A 510 -9.01 -2.67 5.74
N VAL A 511 -9.29 -2.71 4.43
CA VAL A 511 -8.73 -3.69 3.50
C VAL A 511 -7.21 -3.90 3.66
N ILE A 512 -6.47 -2.86 4.04
CA ILE A 512 -5.01 -2.88 4.26
C ILE A 512 -4.62 -3.86 5.38
N VAL A 513 -5.47 -4.04 6.40
CA VAL A 513 -5.17 -4.83 7.60
C VAL A 513 -6.06 -6.03 7.78
N MET A 514 -7.06 -6.23 6.92
CA MET A 514 -7.98 -7.35 7.02
C MET A 514 -7.28 -8.70 7.13
N ARG A 515 -6.13 -8.88 6.46
CA ARG A 515 -5.36 -10.14 6.53
C ARG A 515 -4.56 -10.34 7.82
N LYS A 516 -4.37 -9.27 8.60
CA LYS A 516 -3.73 -9.26 9.93
C LYS A 516 -4.77 -9.27 11.06
N ALA A 517 -5.96 -8.75 10.80
CA ALA A 517 -7.04 -8.65 11.77
C ALA A 517 -7.69 -10.01 12.01
N ARG A 518 -7.83 -10.38 13.28
CA ARG A 518 -8.60 -11.54 13.74
C ARG A 518 -10.06 -11.21 13.94
N ALA A 519 -10.41 -9.95 14.14
CA ALA A 519 -11.77 -9.45 14.10
C ALA A 519 -11.82 -7.94 13.88
N ILE A 520 -12.97 -7.44 13.44
CA ILE A 520 -13.29 -6.02 13.31
C ILE A 520 -14.56 -5.71 14.11
N VAL A 521 -14.54 -4.65 14.91
CA VAL A 521 -15.69 -4.15 15.66
C VAL A 521 -15.83 -2.65 15.41
N THR A 522 -17.00 -2.18 14.97
CA THR A 522 -17.22 -0.74 14.77
C THR A 522 -18.43 -0.18 15.50
N ASP A 523 -18.34 1.06 15.99
CA ASP A 523 -19.47 1.74 16.66
C ASP A 523 -20.65 2.00 15.72
N ALA A 524 -20.37 2.22 14.42
CA ALA A 524 -21.36 2.49 13.37
C ALA A 524 -21.05 1.73 12.07
N GLY A 525 -22.10 1.31 11.35
CA GLY A 525 -22.01 0.61 10.06
C GLY A 525 -23.30 -0.14 9.70
N SER A 526 -23.40 -0.65 8.45
CA SER A 526 -24.54 -1.46 7.95
C SER A 526 -24.06 -2.72 7.24
N ILE A 527 -24.83 -3.81 7.35
CA ILE A 527 -24.55 -5.14 6.73
C ILE A 527 -24.70 -5.17 5.20
N THR A 528 -25.31 -4.14 4.62
CA THR A 528 -25.44 -3.95 3.16
C THR A 528 -24.42 -2.95 2.60
N GLY A 529 -23.61 -2.34 3.47
CA GLY A 529 -22.61 -1.36 3.06
C GLY A 529 -21.35 -2.01 2.48
N HIS A 530 -20.56 -1.19 1.78
CA HIS A 530 -19.30 -1.62 1.14
C HIS A 530 -18.34 -2.35 2.10
N MET A 531 -18.26 -1.92 3.36
CA MET A 531 -17.46 -2.57 4.41
C MET A 531 -17.90 -4.01 4.72
N ALA A 532 -19.21 -4.28 4.70
CA ALA A 532 -19.71 -5.60 4.98
C ALA A 532 -19.37 -6.57 3.84
N SER A 533 -19.36 -6.09 2.60
CA SER A 533 -18.86 -6.85 1.45
C SER A 533 -17.36 -7.16 1.59
N LEU A 534 -16.54 -6.17 1.96
CA LEU A 534 -15.10 -6.36 2.19
C LEU A 534 -14.83 -7.34 3.34
N ALA A 535 -15.54 -7.24 4.47
CA ALA A 535 -15.38 -8.16 5.59
C ALA A 535 -15.67 -9.63 5.20
N ARG A 536 -16.68 -9.84 4.33
CA ARG A 536 -17.00 -11.16 3.75
C ARG A 536 -15.93 -11.64 2.79
N GLU A 537 -15.46 -10.77 1.92
CA GLU A 537 -14.41 -11.05 0.94
C GLU A 537 -13.12 -11.54 1.61
N PHE A 538 -12.71 -10.88 2.70
CA PHE A 538 -11.47 -11.21 3.42
C PHE A 538 -11.65 -12.26 4.53
N GLY A 539 -12.89 -12.65 4.79
CA GLY A 539 -13.26 -13.61 5.83
C GLY A 539 -12.81 -13.21 7.23
N VAL A 540 -13.02 -11.94 7.61
CA VAL A 540 -12.63 -11.41 8.93
C VAL A 540 -13.87 -11.28 9.82
N PRO A 541 -13.93 -11.96 10.98
CA PRO A 541 -15.06 -11.85 11.92
C PRO A 541 -15.39 -10.39 12.22
N THR A 542 -16.58 -9.92 11.85
CA THR A 542 -16.88 -8.48 11.87
C THR A 542 -18.25 -8.17 12.47
N ILE A 543 -18.27 -7.32 13.50
CA ILE A 543 -19.47 -6.75 14.11
C ILE A 543 -19.52 -5.24 13.78
N LEU A 544 -20.58 -4.80 13.12
CA LEU A 544 -20.81 -3.39 12.78
C LEU A 544 -21.94 -2.80 13.64
N GLY A 545 -21.85 -1.52 14.00
CA GLY A 545 -22.90 -0.88 14.79
C GLY A 545 -22.94 -1.32 16.26
N ALA A 546 -21.81 -1.84 16.77
CA ALA A 546 -21.59 -2.18 18.16
C ALA A 546 -21.36 -0.89 18.97
N LYS A 547 -22.45 -0.21 19.34
CA LYS A 547 -22.44 1.09 20.02
C LYS A 547 -21.42 1.14 21.17
N ASP A 548 -20.60 2.18 21.19
CA ASP A 548 -19.58 2.45 22.22
C ASP A 548 -18.45 1.40 22.34
N ALA A 549 -18.20 0.57 21.31
CA ALA A 549 -17.05 -0.33 21.24
C ALA A 549 -15.72 0.40 21.43
N THR A 550 -15.53 1.55 20.79
CA THR A 550 -14.30 2.38 20.94
C THR A 550 -14.09 2.90 22.37
N LYS A 551 -15.14 3.02 23.18
CA LYS A 551 -15.04 3.48 24.58
C LYS A 551 -14.78 2.33 25.55
N ASN A 552 -15.39 1.18 25.28
CA ASN A 552 -15.41 0.05 26.22
C ASN A 552 -14.25 -0.93 25.97
N MET A 553 -13.76 -1.05 24.73
CA MET A 553 -12.65 -1.93 24.37
C MET A 553 -11.32 -1.16 24.50
N LYS A 554 -10.55 -1.44 25.56
CA LYS A 554 -9.29 -0.74 25.83
C LYS A 554 -8.15 -1.23 24.95
N ILE A 555 -7.42 -0.30 24.34
CA ILE A 555 -6.23 -0.56 23.51
C ILE A 555 -5.25 -1.51 24.23
N GLY A 556 -4.72 -2.48 23.49
CA GLY A 556 -3.72 -3.44 23.96
C GLY A 556 -4.26 -4.57 24.83
N THR A 557 -5.52 -4.52 25.26
CA THR A 557 -6.13 -5.61 26.02
C THR A 557 -6.49 -6.77 25.11
N GLU A 558 -6.33 -8.00 25.60
CA GLU A 558 -6.80 -9.16 24.88
C GLU A 558 -8.31 -9.27 24.99
N VAL A 559 -8.96 -9.57 23.87
CA VAL A 559 -10.40 -9.78 23.78
C VAL A 559 -10.69 -10.98 22.91
N THR A 560 -11.87 -11.55 23.10
CA THR A 560 -12.46 -12.54 22.20
C THR A 560 -13.72 -11.95 21.60
N VAL A 561 -13.72 -11.76 20.29
CA VAL A 561 -14.86 -11.33 19.50
C VAL A 561 -15.60 -12.56 19.00
N ASP A 562 -16.81 -12.73 19.52
CA ASP A 562 -17.79 -13.69 19.01
C ASP A 562 -18.73 -12.96 18.05
N ALA A 563 -18.36 -12.95 16.77
CA ALA A 563 -19.20 -12.38 15.73
C ALA A 563 -20.39 -13.29 15.39
N TYR A 564 -20.45 -14.55 15.85
CA TYR A 564 -21.65 -15.38 15.70
C TYR A 564 -22.80 -14.84 16.54
N SER A 565 -22.50 -14.41 17.77
CA SER A 565 -23.52 -13.91 18.71
C SER A 565 -23.51 -12.39 18.89
N ALA A 566 -22.69 -11.66 18.13
CA ALA A 566 -22.42 -10.22 18.28
C ALA A 566 -22.03 -9.83 19.72
N ARG A 567 -21.06 -10.56 20.30
CA ARG A 567 -20.53 -10.33 21.66
C ARG A 567 -19.02 -10.16 21.64
N VAL A 568 -18.50 -9.39 22.59
CA VAL A 568 -17.06 -9.28 22.85
C VAL A 568 -16.79 -9.55 24.32
N TYR A 569 -15.93 -10.51 24.61
CA TYR A 569 -15.49 -10.88 25.95
C TYR A 569 -14.14 -10.24 26.29
N SER A 570 -13.92 -9.96 27.58
CA SER A 570 -12.63 -9.58 28.12
C SER A 570 -11.71 -10.80 28.24
N GLY A 571 -10.50 -10.72 27.69
CA GLY A 571 -9.53 -11.81 27.67
C GLY A 571 -9.77 -12.84 26.56
N ILE A 572 -8.88 -13.85 26.52
CA ILE A 572 -8.98 -14.98 25.60
C ILE A 572 -9.87 -16.07 26.24
N VAL A 573 -11.03 -16.32 25.63
CA VAL A 573 -11.97 -17.37 26.05
C VAL A 573 -11.52 -18.69 25.42
N SER A 574 -11.05 -19.62 26.24
CA SER A 574 -10.39 -20.85 25.76
C SER A 574 -11.36 -21.79 25.05
N GLU A 575 -12.62 -21.78 25.48
CA GLU A 575 -13.72 -22.57 24.95
C GLU A 575 -14.08 -22.13 23.52
N LEU A 576 -14.01 -20.83 23.22
CA LEU A 576 -14.27 -20.27 21.89
C LEU A 576 -13.07 -20.40 20.95
N LYS A 577 -11.85 -20.47 21.49
CA LYS A 577 -10.62 -20.64 20.71
C LYS A 577 -10.60 -21.92 19.88
N ASN A 578 -11.23 -22.99 20.36
CA ASN A 578 -11.30 -24.27 19.65
C ASN A 578 -12.28 -24.25 18.46
N LEU A 579 -13.12 -23.21 18.35
CA LEU A 579 -14.06 -23.01 17.25
C LEU A 579 -13.47 -22.13 16.12
N SER A 580 -12.24 -21.62 16.27
CA SER A 580 -11.57 -20.87 15.19
C SER A 580 -11.05 -21.84 14.11
N VAL A 581 -11.69 -21.88 12.95
CA VAL A 581 -11.29 -22.74 11.83
C VAL A 581 -9.99 -22.23 11.19
N THR A 582 -9.08 -23.14 10.84
CA THR A 582 -7.85 -22.83 10.09
C THR A 582 -8.08 -23.14 8.60
N ARG A 583 -7.81 -22.16 7.73
CA ARG A 583 -8.02 -22.23 6.27
C ARG A 583 -7.16 -23.30 5.57
N GLU A 584 -7.77 -24.24 4.85
CA GLU A 584 -7.08 -25.14 3.91
C GLU A 584 -6.88 -24.48 2.52
N SER A 585 -5.82 -24.90 1.82
CA SER A 585 -5.22 -24.21 0.67
C SER A 585 -5.62 -24.82 -0.68
N ALA A 586 -6.13 -24.02 -1.61
CA ALA A 586 -6.61 -24.43 -2.93
C ALA A 586 -5.52 -24.52 -4.03
N MET A 587 -4.33 -23.94 -3.81
CA MET A 587 -3.28 -23.79 -4.84
C MET A 587 -1.97 -24.56 -4.58
N LYS A 588 -1.78 -25.12 -3.37
CA LYS A 588 -0.61 -25.93 -3.07
C LYS A 588 -0.52 -27.11 -4.04
N GLU A 589 0.71 -27.45 -4.43
CA GLU A 589 1.03 -28.53 -5.40
C GLU A 589 0.72 -28.21 -6.87
N THR A 590 0.27 -27.00 -7.20
CA THR A 590 0.16 -26.58 -8.60
C THR A 590 1.52 -26.13 -9.16
N PRO A 591 1.79 -26.32 -10.46
CA PRO A 591 3.04 -25.84 -11.06
C PRO A 591 3.25 -24.33 -11.03
N VAL A 592 2.15 -23.56 -11.01
CA VAL A 592 2.17 -22.10 -10.90
C VAL A 592 2.61 -21.69 -9.49
N TYR A 593 2.07 -22.35 -8.45
CA TYR A 593 2.51 -22.17 -7.07
C TYR A 593 3.99 -22.52 -6.88
N GLU A 594 4.46 -23.62 -7.45
CA GLU A 594 5.87 -23.99 -7.40
C GLU A 594 6.78 -22.97 -8.08
N THR A 595 6.28 -22.28 -9.12
CA THR A 595 7.02 -21.20 -9.77
C THR A 595 7.03 -19.93 -8.92
N LEU A 596 5.91 -19.59 -8.27
CA LEU A 596 5.84 -18.49 -7.31
C LEU A 596 6.87 -18.69 -6.19
N ARG A 597 6.91 -19.90 -5.61
CA ARG A 597 7.87 -20.26 -4.57
C ARG A 597 9.31 -20.03 -4.99
N ARG A 598 9.70 -20.55 -6.16
CA ARG A 598 11.07 -20.39 -6.68
C ARG A 598 11.42 -18.94 -7.00
N VAL A 599 10.47 -18.15 -7.51
CA VAL A 599 10.68 -16.71 -7.75
C VAL A 599 10.77 -15.95 -6.43
N ALA A 600 9.95 -16.29 -5.44
CA ALA A 600 9.94 -15.65 -4.13
C ALA A 600 11.28 -15.81 -3.38
N ASP A 601 11.96 -16.96 -3.55
CA ASP A 601 13.29 -17.21 -2.96
C ASP A 601 14.33 -16.15 -3.36
N TRP A 602 14.15 -15.45 -4.50
CA TRP A 602 15.02 -14.38 -4.97
C TRP A 602 14.58 -12.98 -4.56
N ILE A 603 13.36 -12.83 -4.03
CA ILE A 603 12.72 -11.53 -3.79
C ILE A 603 12.47 -11.30 -2.30
N VAL A 604 11.84 -12.25 -1.61
CA VAL A 604 11.23 -12.08 -0.28
C VAL A 604 12.22 -12.19 0.90
N PRO A 605 13.11 -13.20 0.97
CA PRO A 605 13.94 -13.41 2.16
C PRO A 605 14.80 -12.18 2.51
N LEU A 606 14.92 -11.86 3.81
CA LEU A 606 15.79 -10.80 4.33
C LEU A 606 16.93 -11.42 5.15
N ASP A 607 18.11 -11.51 4.55
CA ASP A 607 19.32 -12.03 5.17
C ASP A 607 20.18 -10.89 5.79
N LEU A 608 20.15 -9.68 5.21
CA LEU A 608 20.87 -8.50 5.70
C LEU A 608 20.11 -7.70 6.78
N VAL A 609 19.91 -8.31 7.96
CA VAL A 609 19.11 -7.68 9.03
C VAL A 609 19.89 -6.62 9.83
N ASN A 610 21.18 -6.85 10.08
CA ASN A 610 22.01 -6.01 10.96
C ASN A 610 22.97 -5.10 10.17
N PRO A 611 22.76 -3.77 10.13
CA PRO A 611 23.66 -2.80 9.48
C PRO A 611 25.09 -2.79 10.02
N ARG A 612 25.29 -3.25 11.26
CA ARG A 612 26.60 -3.27 11.93
C ARG A 612 27.36 -4.58 11.70
N ALA A 613 26.77 -5.55 11.03
CA ALA A 613 27.43 -6.82 10.78
C ALA A 613 28.49 -6.69 9.67
N LEU A 614 29.60 -7.44 9.79
CA LEU A 614 30.72 -7.39 8.84
C LEU A 614 30.32 -7.78 7.40
N ASN A 615 29.23 -8.55 7.26
CA ASN A 615 28.64 -9.00 6.01
C ASN A 615 27.62 -8.01 5.42
N PHE A 616 27.37 -6.84 6.02
CA PHE A 616 26.52 -5.80 5.43
C PHE A 616 27.26 -5.09 4.27
N ARG A 617 27.41 -5.80 3.14
CA ARG A 617 28.09 -5.33 1.92
C ARG A 617 27.31 -5.74 0.67
N PRO A 618 27.46 -5.03 -0.47
CA PRO A 618 26.75 -5.34 -1.71
C PRO A 618 26.88 -6.79 -2.18
N GLU A 619 28.06 -7.39 -1.95
CA GLU A 619 28.40 -8.76 -2.33
C GLU A 619 27.54 -9.82 -1.62
N TYR A 620 27.00 -9.50 -0.45
CA TYR A 620 26.20 -10.43 0.36
C TYR A 620 24.71 -10.26 0.17
N CYS A 621 24.24 -9.27 -0.60
CA CYS A 621 22.82 -9.13 -0.91
C CYS A 621 22.38 -10.31 -1.77
N ARG A 622 21.59 -11.26 -1.25
CA ARG A 622 21.17 -12.46 -1.97
C ARG A 622 19.83 -12.28 -2.68
N THR A 623 18.99 -11.44 -2.11
CA THR A 623 17.64 -11.16 -2.60
C THR A 623 17.47 -9.69 -2.97
N LEU A 624 16.38 -9.36 -3.66
CA LEU A 624 16.00 -7.96 -3.87
C LEU A 624 15.68 -7.23 -2.55
N HIS A 625 15.13 -7.94 -1.55
CA HIS A 625 14.88 -7.37 -0.21
C HIS A 625 16.18 -7.00 0.52
N ASP A 626 17.25 -7.79 0.37
CA ASP A 626 18.57 -7.42 0.90
C ASP A 626 19.11 -6.14 0.26
N VAL A 627 18.99 -6.02 -1.08
CA VAL A 627 19.42 -4.82 -1.80
C VAL A 627 18.62 -3.61 -1.33
N MET A 628 17.30 -3.73 -1.22
CA MET A 628 16.43 -2.69 -0.66
C MET A 628 16.90 -2.26 0.73
N ARG A 629 17.13 -3.21 1.65
CA ARG A 629 17.57 -2.92 3.02
C ARG A 629 18.93 -2.23 3.06
N PHE A 630 19.86 -2.67 2.21
CA PHE A 630 21.19 -2.09 2.07
C PHE A 630 21.14 -0.65 1.55
N VAL A 631 20.41 -0.43 0.47
CA VAL A 631 20.25 0.89 -0.17
C VAL A 631 19.57 1.88 0.76
N HIS A 632 18.52 1.44 1.45
CA HIS A 632 17.81 2.23 2.44
C HIS A 632 18.71 2.65 3.62
N GLU A 633 19.63 1.79 4.08
CA GLU A 633 20.55 2.16 5.15
C GLU A 633 21.59 3.21 4.71
N LEU A 634 22.16 3.04 3.52
CA LEU A 634 23.21 3.93 3.02
C LEU A 634 22.68 5.29 2.60
N SER A 635 21.43 5.38 2.14
CA SER A 635 20.84 6.65 1.74
C SER A 635 20.84 7.68 2.88
N TYR A 636 20.53 7.26 4.11
CA TYR A 636 20.64 8.12 5.30
C TYR A 636 22.08 8.55 5.59
N GLN A 637 23.05 7.65 5.41
CA GLN A 637 24.45 7.96 5.65
C GLN A 637 24.99 8.98 4.64
N GLU A 638 24.59 8.88 3.38
CA GLU A 638 24.99 9.85 2.34
C GLU A 638 24.33 11.22 2.55
N MET A 639 23.06 11.27 2.99
CA MET A 639 22.41 12.53 3.37
C MET A 639 23.18 13.23 4.50
N PHE A 640 23.62 12.48 5.52
CA PHE A 640 24.42 13.02 6.62
C PHE A 640 25.76 13.61 6.16
N LYS A 641 26.49 12.94 5.25
CA LYS A 641 27.80 13.44 4.73
C LYS A 641 27.68 14.76 3.95
N ILE A 642 26.55 15.00 3.30
CA ILE A 642 26.32 16.24 2.54
C ILE A 642 26.24 17.44 3.48
N SER A 643 25.63 17.26 4.65
CA SER A 643 25.56 18.27 5.70
C SER A 643 26.94 18.76 6.15
N ASP A 644 27.85 17.83 6.41
CA ASP A 644 29.22 18.12 6.82
C ASP A 644 29.94 18.99 5.76
N ALA A 645 29.79 18.65 4.48
CA ALA A 645 30.44 19.36 3.38
C ALA A 645 29.91 20.80 3.17
N VAL A 646 28.61 21.04 3.39
CA VAL A 646 28.02 22.38 3.28
C VAL A 646 28.43 23.27 4.46
N SER A 647 28.63 22.69 5.65
CA SER A 647 29.10 23.42 6.83
C SER A 647 30.53 23.96 6.68
N ASP A 648 31.38 23.25 5.92
CA ASP A 648 32.80 23.61 5.71
C ASP A 648 33.03 24.64 4.58
N THR A 649 32.01 24.95 3.79
CA THR A 649 32.13 25.89 2.67
C THR A 649 31.77 27.31 3.13
N GLU A 650 32.73 28.24 3.10
CA GLU A 650 32.63 29.60 3.66
C GLU A 650 31.45 30.43 3.09
N GLY A 651 30.25 30.26 3.67
CA GLY A 651 29.21 31.29 3.80
C GLY A 651 28.65 31.96 2.54
N ALA A 652 28.68 31.31 1.37
CA ALA A 652 28.09 31.87 0.16
C ALA A 652 26.56 31.74 0.18
N GLY A 653 25.87 32.73 0.75
CA GLY A 653 24.44 32.96 0.55
C GLY A 653 23.49 32.20 1.49
N ALA A 654 23.64 32.41 2.79
CA ALA A 654 22.65 31.97 3.78
C ALA A 654 22.02 33.19 4.47
N LEU A 655 20.71 33.16 4.71
CA LEU A 655 19.96 34.21 5.41
C LEU A 655 20.27 34.15 6.92
N ARG A 656 20.21 35.26 7.66
CA ARG A 656 20.47 35.23 9.11
C ARG A 656 19.18 35.15 9.91
N LEU A 657 19.10 34.24 10.87
CA LEU A 657 17.95 34.16 11.78
C LEU A 657 18.07 35.24 12.87
N ARG A 658 17.00 36.02 13.05
CA ARG A 658 16.83 36.91 14.20
C ARG A 658 15.99 36.20 15.26
N ALA A 659 16.67 35.60 16.24
CA ALA A 659 16.04 34.93 17.38
C ALA A 659 16.84 35.21 18.66
N PRO A 660 16.20 35.22 19.85
CA PRO A 660 16.88 35.40 21.13
C PRO A 660 17.59 34.11 21.57
N ILE A 661 18.40 33.53 20.68
CA ILE A 661 19.25 32.37 20.93
C ILE A 661 20.72 32.80 20.86
N PRO A 662 21.61 32.21 21.67
CA PRO A 662 23.03 32.56 21.72
C PRO A 662 23.83 31.88 20.59
N LEU A 663 23.30 31.96 19.36
CA LEU A 663 23.82 31.31 18.14
C LEU A 663 23.75 32.28 16.95
N ASP A 664 24.86 32.45 16.22
CA ASP A 664 24.84 33.07 14.88
C ASP A 664 24.38 32.00 13.87
N LEU A 665 23.05 31.89 13.70
CA LEU A 665 22.41 30.87 12.86
C LEU A 665 22.08 31.40 11.47
N ARG A 666 22.57 30.68 10.46
CA ARG A 666 22.35 30.98 9.04
C ARG A 666 21.46 29.94 8.37
N LEU A 667 20.48 30.38 7.59
CA LEU A 667 19.45 29.56 6.97
C LEU A 667 19.66 29.42 5.46
N ILE A 668 19.47 28.21 4.94
CA ILE A 668 19.40 27.88 3.52
C ILE A 668 18.07 27.17 3.28
N ASP A 669 17.15 27.82 2.57
CA ASP A 669 15.86 27.22 2.21
C ASP A 669 15.97 26.44 0.89
N LEU A 670 15.50 25.20 0.90
CA LEU A 670 15.43 24.30 -0.25
C LEU A 670 14.09 24.39 -0.98
N GLY A 671 13.10 25.05 -0.36
CA GLY A 671 11.74 25.23 -0.85
C GLY A 671 10.72 24.90 0.24
N GLY A 672 9.77 25.80 0.47
CA GLY A 672 8.68 25.62 1.43
C GLY A 672 9.09 25.67 2.91
N GLY A 673 10.37 25.93 3.22
CA GLY A 673 10.87 26.06 4.59
C GLY A 673 10.74 27.48 5.17
N LEU A 674 10.54 28.48 4.31
CA LEU A 674 10.26 29.87 4.67
C LEU A 674 8.99 30.37 3.97
N ALA A 675 8.29 31.34 4.58
CA ALA A 675 7.25 32.12 3.92
C ALA A 675 7.83 32.93 2.74
N GLU A 676 7.03 33.50 1.85
CA GLU A 676 7.55 34.26 0.69
C GLU A 676 8.42 35.47 1.14
N ILE A 677 9.75 35.29 1.09
CA ILE A 677 10.73 36.33 1.46
C ILE A 677 11.29 37.00 0.21
N SER A 678 11.46 38.32 0.27
CA SER A 678 12.13 39.08 -0.80
C SER A 678 13.53 38.52 -1.11
N GLU A 679 13.88 38.44 -2.41
CA GLU A 679 15.20 38.00 -2.88
C GLU A 679 16.38 38.84 -2.34
N TYR A 680 16.12 40.04 -1.83
CA TYR A 680 17.11 40.95 -1.23
C TYR A 680 17.20 40.85 0.30
N ALA A 681 16.43 39.98 0.95
CA ALA A 681 16.44 39.85 2.39
C ALA A 681 17.77 39.26 2.89
N PHE A 682 18.28 39.81 4.00
CA PHE A 682 19.47 39.32 4.70
C PHE A 682 19.14 38.70 6.07
N TRP A 683 17.94 38.96 6.58
CA TRP A 683 17.45 38.53 7.89
C TRP A 683 16.09 37.85 7.75
N VAL A 684 15.83 36.90 8.63
CA VAL A 684 14.57 36.15 8.75
C VAL A 684 14.19 36.15 10.23
N ASN A 685 12.93 36.43 10.55
CA ASN A 685 12.38 36.32 11.90
C ASN A 685 11.81 34.92 12.13
N VAL A 686 11.61 34.54 13.40
CA VAL A 686 11.15 33.18 13.75
C VAL A 686 9.77 32.87 13.17
N ASP A 687 8.88 33.86 13.10
CA ASP A 687 7.53 33.76 12.55
C ASP A 687 7.47 33.57 11.02
N GLU A 688 8.57 33.83 10.33
CA GLU A 688 8.68 33.65 8.87
C GLU A 688 9.12 32.23 8.48
N ILE A 689 9.36 31.36 9.46
CA ILE A 689 9.76 29.96 9.26
C ILE A 689 8.53 29.07 9.12
N THR A 690 8.41 28.39 7.98
CA THR A 690 7.32 27.45 7.71
C THR A 690 7.74 25.99 7.87
N SER A 691 9.05 25.70 7.92
CA SER A 691 9.58 24.35 8.13
C SER A 691 9.08 23.73 9.45
N VAL A 692 8.32 22.65 9.34
CA VAL A 692 7.73 21.92 10.47
C VAL A 692 8.81 21.39 11.43
N PRO A 693 9.83 20.63 10.97
CA PRO A 693 10.88 20.14 11.87
C PRO A 693 11.73 21.27 12.47
N PHE A 694 12.00 22.36 11.72
CA PHE A 694 12.82 23.44 12.24
C PHE A 694 12.11 24.24 13.34
N ASN A 695 10.81 24.49 13.19
CA ASN A 695 9.99 25.13 14.22
C ASN A 695 9.97 24.33 15.52
N ALA A 696 9.88 22.99 15.44
CA ALA A 696 9.96 22.13 16.61
C ALA A 696 11.32 22.23 17.32
N LEU A 697 12.43 22.20 16.57
CA LEU A 697 13.76 22.41 17.12
C LEU A 697 13.90 23.79 17.79
N LEU A 698 13.44 24.86 17.13
CA LEU A 698 13.50 26.22 17.65
C LEU A 698 12.66 26.40 18.90
N LYS A 699 11.48 25.77 18.99
CA LYS A 699 10.65 25.75 20.20
C LYS A 699 11.46 25.29 21.41
N GLY A 700 12.24 24.22 21.27
CA GLY A 700 13.12 23.72 22.32
C GLY A 700 14.28 24.65 22.64
N MET A 701 14.93 25.22 21.64
CA MET A 701 16.02 26.20 21.85
C MET A 701 15.54 27.49 22.53
N LEU A 702 14.28 27.86 22.31
CA LEU A 702 13.65 29.06 22.83
C LEU A 702 12.93 28.81 24.17
N HIS A 703 13.07 27.65 24.80
CA HIS A 703 12.39 27.35 26.06
C HIS A 703 12.74 28.36 27.17
N GLU A 704 11.74 28.83 27.91
CA GLU A 704 11.89 29.99 28.83
C GLU A 704 12.91 29.76 29.94
N ASP A 705 12.93 28.56 30.53
CA ASP A 705 13.88 28.17 31.59
C ASP A 705 15.36 28.16 31.14
N LEU A 706 15.61 28.18 29.82
CA LEU A 706 16.94 28.23 29.22
C LEU A 706 17.35 29.65 28.79
N ARG A 707 16.40 30.62 28.77
CA ARG A 707 16.65 32.00 28.26
C ARG A 707 17.49 32.89 29.18
N PHE A 708 17.53 32.60 30.48
CA PHE A 708 18.09 33.51 31.51
C PHE A 708 19.45 33.11 32.10
N GLN A 709 20.18 32.20 31.45
CA GLN A 709 21.48 31.78 31.97
C GLN A 709 22.62 32.70 31.48
N GLY A 710 22.85 33.79 32.21
CA GLY A 710 24.06 34.60 32.08
C GLY A 710 25.34 33.81 32.42
N PRO A 711 26.54 34.32 32.08
CA PRO A 711 27.79 33.63 32.40
C PRO A 711 27.94 33.45 33.92
N ARG A 712 28.10 32.20 34.39
CA ARG A 712 28.27 31.88 35.81
C ARG A 712 29.63 32.39 36.35
N PRO A 713 29.72 32.71 37.66
CA PRO A 713 31.00 32.98 38.31
C PRO A 713 31.91 31.74 38.27
N ILE A 714 33.16 31.97 37.95
CA ILE A 714 34.18 30.96 37.69
C ILE A 714 34.68 30.33 39.01
N ASP A 715 34.69 29.00 39.09
CA ASP A 715 35.62 28.29 39.98
C ASP A 715 37.03 28.38 39.36
N LEU A 716 37.93 29.09 40.06
CA LEU A 716 39.28 29.39 39.57
C LEU A 716 40.04 28.12 39.18
N GLY A 717 39.82 26.99 39.86
CA GLY A 717 40.51 25.73 39.57
C GLY A 717 40.16 25.14 38.20
N GLY A 718 38.88 25.16 37.80
CA GLY A 718 38.41 24.64 36.50
C GLY A 718 38.72 25.56 35.32
N PHE A 719 38.79 26.87 35.54
CA PHE A 719 39.15 27.83 34.49
C PHE A 719 40.63 27.77 34.13
N PHE A 720 41.52 27.64 35.13
CA PHE A 720 42.96 27.54 34.87
C PHE A 720 43.34 26.25 34.11
N SER A 721 42.59 25.15 34.23
CA SER A 721 42.85 23.94 33.44
C SER A 721 42.52 24.13 31.95
N VAL A 722 41.38 24.76 31.65
CA VAL A 722 40.93 25.06 30.27
C VAL A 722 41.86 26.08 29.60
N VAL A 723 42.30 27.11 30.33
CA VAL A 723 43.26 28.13 29.84
C VAL A 723 44.66 27.55 29.63
N ARG A 724 45.11 26.60 30.47
CA ARG A 724 46.41 25.94 30.31
C ARG A 724 46.45 25.05 29.07
N GLU A 725 45.35 24.37 28.77
CA GLU A 725 45.22 23.52 27.58
C GLU A 725 45.25 24.36 26.29
N GLN A 726 44.64 25.56 26.31
CA GLN A 726 44.73 26.56 25.23
C GLN A 726 46.16 27.04 24.92
N MET A 727 47.02 27.16 25.93
CA MET A 727 48.41 27.61 25.71
C MET A 727 49.33 26.52 25.15
N LEU A 728 48.94 25.25 25.24
CA LEU A 728 49.73 24.11 24.76
C LEU A 728 49.36 23.69 23.32
N THR A 729 48.23 24.17 22.78
CA THR A 729 47.82 23.93 21.39
C THR A 729 48.46 24.93 20.43
N THR A 730 49.29 24.44 19.51
CA THR A 730 50.22 25.22 18.66
C THR A 730 49.59 25.94 17.44
N ASN A 731 48.32 26.35 17.49
CA ASN A 731 47.67 27.11 16.41
C ASN A 731 47.08 28.43 16.93
N PRO A 732 47.58 29.60 16.48
CA PRO A 732 47.08 30.89 16.90
C PRO A 732 45.83 31.30 16.10
N VAL A 733 44.75 31.61 16.83
CA VAL A 733 43.56 32.37 16.43
C VAL A 733 42.51 31.65 15.57
N GLU A 734 41.59 30.94 16.24
CA GLU A 734 40.17 30.88 15.81
C GLU A 734 39.32 31.53 16.92
N ARG A 735 38.56 32.56 16.54
CA ARG A 735 37.72 33.36 17.44
C ARG A 735 36.51 32.53 17.88
N PHE A 736 36.03 32.78 19.10
CA PHE A 736 34.73 32.30 19.60
C PHE A 736 33.60 32.57 18.58
N GLY A 737 32.88 31.53 18.14
CA GLY A 737 31.64 31.65 17.34
C GLY A 737 31.79 31.33 15.85
N ASP A 738 32.31 30.15 15.50
CA ASP A 738 32.11 29.63 14.16
C ASP A 738 30.61 29.47 13.86
N ARG A 739 30.21 29.83 12.64
CA ARG A 739 28.80 30.02 12.25
C ARG A 739 28.02 28.70 12.34
N SER A 740 26.80 28.77 12.87
CA SER A 740 25.85 27.66 12.80
C SER A 740 25.00 27.78 11.54
N TYR A 741 24.62 26.64 10.94
CA TYR A 741 23.83 26.60 9.72
C TYR A 741 22.58 25.72 9.92
N ALA A 742 21.46 26.12 9.33
CA ALA A 742 20.30 25.25 9.14
C ALA A 742 19.92 25.24 7.65
N ILE A 743 19.80 24.06 7.08
CA ILE A 743 19.27 23.82 5.74
C ILE A 743 17.86 23.27 5.95
N ILE A 744 16.85 23.93 5.39
CA ILE A 744 15.45 23.65 5.69
C ILE A 744 14.60 23.49 4.44
N SER A 745 13.56 22.67 4.54
CA SER A 745 12.40 22.64 3.64
C SER A 745 11.13 22.55 4.48
N ASP A 746 9.97 22.49 3.84
CA ASP A 746 8.68 22.13 4.48
C ASP A 746 8.80 20.99 5.53
N ASN A 747 9.41 19.87 5.15
CA ASN A 747 9.45 18.61 5.91
C ASN A 747 10.88 18.16 6.28
N TYR A 748 11.92 18.91 5.89
CA TYR A 748 13.32 18.54 6.10
C TYR A 748 14.06 19.60 6.92
N LEU A 749 14.91 19.14 7.83
CA LEU A 749 15.80 19.96 8.62
C LEU A 749 17.18 19.31 8.69
N ASN A 750 18.18 20.05 8.30
CA ASN A 750 19.55 19.75 8.67
C ASN A 750 20.15 20.94 9.42
N PHE A 751 20.61 20.71 10.64
CA PHE A 751 21.08 21.73 11.55
C PHE A 751 22.49 21.38 12.03
N SER A 752 23.43 22.28 11.75
CA SER A 752 24.82 22.17 12.18
C SER A 752 25.14 23.31 13.14
N SER A 753 25.58 22.97 14.34
CA SER A 753 25.95 23.92 15.38
C SER A 753 27.40 23.82 15.79
N ARG A 754 28.07 24.97 15.80
CA ARG A 754 29.41 25.16 16.36
C ARG A 754 29.29 26.11 17.54
N ILE A 755 29.37 25.57 18.76
CA ILE A 755 29.30 26.37 20.00
C ILE A 755 30.56 26.11 20.82
N GLY A 756 31.42 27.13 20.94
CA GLY A 756 32.70 27.00 21.62
C GLY A 756 33.57 25.95 20.92
N TYR A 757 33.74 24.78 21.55
CA TYR A 757 34.56 23.67 21.06
C TYR A 757 33.74 22.41 20.72
N HIS A 758 32.41 22.52 20.73
CA HIS A 758 31.51 21.42 20.39
C HIS A 758 30.97 21.61 18.98
N TYR A 759 30.97 20.52 18.23
CA TYR A 759 30.33 20.40 16.94
C TYR A 759 29.18 19.41 17.05
N SER A 760 27.98 19.85 16.69
CA SER A 760 26.79 19.00 16.65
C SER A 760 26.13 19.09 15.28
N VAL A 761 25.75 17.95 14.72
CA VAL A 761 25.00 17.84 13.46
C VAL A 761 23.72 17.10 13.75
N LEU A 762 22.60 17.68 13.34
CA LEU A 762 21.26 17.13 13.43
C LEU A 762 20.68 17.07 12.03
N ASP A 763 20.14 15.93 11.65
CA ASP A 763 19.44 15.74 10.38
C ASP A 763 18.09 15.09 10.67
N ALA A 764 17.02 15.64 10.14
CA ALA A 764 15.67 15.19 10.41
C ALA A 764 14.73 15.37 9.21
N TYR A 765 13.86 14.39 9.04
CA TYR A 765 12.72 14.46 8.14
C TYR A 765 11.46 14.20 8.95
N ALA A 766 10.47 15.07 8.81
CA ALA A 766 9.25 15.05 9.58
C ALA A 766 8.07 15.42 8.66
N CYS A 767 7.22 14.43 8.39
CA CYS A 767 5.98 14.55 7.64
C CYS A 767 4.92 13.60 8.21
N ASP A 768 3.71 13.61 7.66
CA ASP A 768 2.62 12.73 8.12
C ASP A 768 2.90 11.23 7.84
N ALA A 769 3.73 10.92 6.83
CA ALA A 769 4.08 9.55 6.51
C ALA A 769 5.15 9.00 7.46
N VAL A 770 4.74 8.25 8.49
CA VAL A 770 5.60 7.66 9.55
C VAL A 770 6.89 7.00 9.01
N ASN A 771 6.78 6.23 7.93
CA ASN A 771 7.92 5.50 7.35
C ASN A 771 9.03 6.41 6.78
N LYS A 772 8.72 7.68 6.51
CA LYS A 772 9.69 8.67 6.02
C LYS A 772 10.37 9.42 7.16
N ASN A 773 9.83 9.35 8.37
CA ASN A 773 10.28 10.19 9.47
C ASN A 773 11.54 9.64 10.13
N TYR A 774 12.50 10.52 10.36
CA TYR A 774 13.73 10.19 11.07
C TYR A 774 14.37 11.42 11.71
N ILE A 775 15.25 11.14 12.67
CA ILE A 775 16.18 12.04 13.32
C ILE A 775 17.51 11.30 13.44
N THR A 776 18.58 11.91 12.96
CA THR A 776 19.95 11.50 13.24
C THR A 776 20.68 12.66 13.87
N PHE A 777 21.45 12.38 14.92
CA PHE A 777 22.19 13.37 15.66
C PHE A 777 23.62 12.87 15.87
N SER A 778 24.60 13.74 15.67
CA SER A 778 26.01 13.47 15.95
C SER A 778 26.59 14.61 16.77
N PHE A 779 27.36 14.28 17.80
CA PHE A 779 28.03 15.23 18.68
C PHE A 779 29.50 14.88 18.80
N LYS A 780 30.41 15.85 18.57
CA LYS A 780 31.87 15.69 18.62
C LYS A 780 32.56 16.91 19.26
N GLY A 781 33.63 16.68 20.04
CA GLY A 781 34.59 17.71 20.47
C GLY A 781 34.29 18.42 21.81
N GLY A 782 35.29 19.12 22.40
CA GLY A 782 35.24 19.99 23.60
C GLY A 782 36.63 20.55 23.99
N ALA A 783 36.74 21.51 24.95
CA ALA A 783 38.02 22.10 25.42
C ALA A 783 38.43 21.70 26.85
N ALA A 784 37.92 20.58 27.32
CA ALA A 784 38.28 19.99 28.60
C ALA A 784 39.25 18.81 28.41
N ASP A 785 39.82 18.29 29.49
CA ASP A 785 40.63 17.07 29.46
C ASP A 785 39.84 15.84 28.94
N ASP A 786 40.56 14.80 28.51
CA ASP A 786 39.97 13.58 27.91
C ASP A 786 38.92 12.93 28.83
N VAL A 787 39.09 13.04 30.15
CA VAL A 787 38.19 12.47 31.15
C VAL A 787 36.83 13.19 31.16
N ARG A 788 36.82 14.53 31.15
CA ARG A 788 35.59 15.34 31.13
C ARG A 788 34.85 15.23 29.81
N ARG A 789 35.56 15.16 28.67
CA ARG A 789 34.95 14.93 27.34
C ARG A 789 34.21 13.60 27.31
N ASN A 790 34.84 12.53 27.80
CA ASN A 790 34.24 11.21 27.85
C ASN A 790 33.00 11.17 28.77
N ARG A 791 33.04 11.83 29.92
CA ARG A 791 31.88 11.96 30.83
C ARG A 791 30.68 12.66 30.18
N ARG A 792 30.92 13.75 29.44
CA ARG A 792 29.85 14.45 28.71
C ARG A 792 29.24 13.60 27.61
N VAL A 793 30.07 12.94 26.81
CA VAL A 793 29.64 11.99 25.77
C VAL A 793 28.76 10.89 26.40
N ARG A 794 29.14 10.33 27.55
CA ARG A 794 28.33 9.35 28.28
C ARG A 794 27.01 9.94 28.81
N ALA A 795 27.01 11.18 29.32
CA ALA A 795 25.78 11.84 29.77
C ALA A 795 24.80 12.09 28.61
N ILE A 796 25.30 12.62 27.49
CA ILE A 796 24.51 12.85 26.26
C ILE A 796 23.98 11.51 25.73
N ALA A 797 24.81 10.47 25.68
CA ALA A 797 24.40 9.14 25.26
C ALA A 797 23.27 8.58 26.16
N SER A 798 23.37 8.75 27.47
CA SER A 798 22.32 8.32 28.42
C SER A 798 21.01 9.09 28.25
N ILE A 799 21.08 10.39 27.94
CA ILE A 799 19.88 11.20 27.62
C ILE A 799 19.20 10.65 26.37
N PHE A 800 19.96 10.45 25.28
CA PHE A 800 19.40 9.93 24.04
C PHE A 800 18.80 8.53 24.19
N ASP A 801 19.47 7.65 24.93
CA ASP A 801 18.98 6.29 25.21
C ASP A 801 17.63 6.33 25.95
N GLN A 802 17.50 7.18 26.98
CA GLN A 802 16.24 7.36 27.71
C GLN A 802 15.15 8.07 26.90
N LEU A 803 15.52 8.90 25.92
CA LEU A 803 14.59 9.46 24.94
C LEU A 803 14.16 8.44 23.85
N GLY A 804 14.73 7.22 23.86
CA GLY A 804 14.37 6.13 22.94
C GLY A 804 15.18 6.10 21.64
N PHE A 805 16.30 6.81 21.56
CA PHE A 805 17.19 6.77 20.40
C PHE A 805 18.07 5.51 20.45
N MET A 806 18.43 4.98 19.29
CA MET A 806 19.57 4.07 19.17
C MET A 806 20.85 4.88 19.20
N VAL A 807 21.66 4.67 20.24
CA VAL A 807 22.89 5.42 20.48
C VAL A 807 24.13 4.57 20.16
N GLU A 808 25.14 5.21 19.60
CA GLU A 808 26.47 4.68 19.39
C GLU A 808 27.51 5.68 19.92
N VAL A 809 28.45 5.18 20.72
CA VAL A 809 29.53 6.00 21.28
C VAL A 809 30.86 5.50 20.73
N ARG A 810 31.63 6.40 20.12
CA ARG A 810 32.98 6.13 19.62
C ARG A 810 33.94 7.19 20.14
N GLU A 811 34.80 6.80 21.08
CA GLU A 811 35.78 7.70 21.72
C GLU A 811 35.13 8.96 22.32
N ASP A 812 35.26 10.11 21.64
CA ASP A 812 34.72 11.42 22.04
C ASP A 812 33.49 11.85 21.23
N ARG A 813 32.89 10.92 20.48
CA ARG A 813 31.72 11.13 19.62
C ARG A 813 30.51 10.31 20.08
N VAL A 814 29.34 10.94 20.07
CA VAL A 814 28.03 10.28 20.20
C VAL A 814 27.29 10.41 18.88
N ASP A 815 26.78 9.29 18.36
CA ASP A 815 25.82 9.26 17.26
C ASP A 815 24.51 8.67 17.79
N ALA A 816 23.38 9.33 17.54
CA ALA A 816 22.05 8.90 17.98
C ALA A 816 21.09 8.88 16.77
N ARG A 817 20.23 7.86 16.68
CA ARG A 817 19.26 7.69 15.59
C ARG A 817 17.88 7.35 16.14
N PHE A 818 16.86 7.95 15.55
CA PHE A 818 15.45 7.74 15.90
C PHE A 818 14.62 7.82 14.61
N TYR A 819 13.83 6.81 14.28
CA TYR A 819 13.13 6.76 12.99
C TYR A 819 11.83 5.97 13.10
N LYS A 820 10.93 6.16 12.12
CA LYS A 820 9.63 5.47 12.00
C LYS A 820 8.69 5.72 13.18
N TYR A 821 8.61 6.99 13.61
CA TYR A 821 7.63 7.45 14.58
C TYR A 821 6.71 8.50 13.95
N GLU A 822 5.51 8.65 14.52
CA GLU A 822 4.54 9.67 14.13
C GLU A 822 5.14 11.08 14.17
N LEU A 823 4.61 11.96 13.34
CA LEU A 823 5.07 13.34 13.22
C LEU A 823 5.16 14.02 14.59
N GLU A 824 4.12 13.91 15.41
CA GLU A 824 4.08 14.53 16.75
C GLU A 824 5.24 14.06 17.65
N ILE A 825 5.54 12.76 17.67
CA ILE A 825 6.64 12.19 18.45
C ILE A 825 7.99 12.70 17.91
N ILE A 826 8.16 12.77 16.59
CA ILE A 826 9.37 13.29 15.95
C ILE A 826 9.57 14.77 16.32
N LEU A 827 8.51 15.57 16.30
CA LEU A 827 8.56 16.97 16.69
C LEU A 827 8.86 17.14 18.19
N ASP A 828 8.30 16.29 19.06
CA ASP A 828 8.63 16.27 20.49
C ASP A 828 10.11 15.93 20.75
N ARG A 829 10.66 14.97 19.99
CA ARG A 829 12.10 14.66 20.06
C ARG A 829 12.97 15.79 19.52
N LEU A 830 12.53 16.50 18.47
CA LEU A 830 13.23 17.68 17.98
C LEU A 830 13.19 18.84 18.99
N ASP A 831 12.07 19.07 19.68
CA ASP A 831 11.96 20.01 20.81
C ASP A 831 12.97 19.63 21.91
N SER A 832 12.98 18.37 22.33
CA SER A 832 13.94 17.85 23.32
C SER A 832 15.40 18.05 22.89
N ILE A 833 15.75 17.77 21.63
CA ILE A 833 17.10 18.02 21.10
C ILE A 833 17.42 19.53 21.10
N GLY A 834 16.45 20.38 20.78
CA GLY A 834 16.61 21.83 20.84
C GLY A 834 16.99 22.32 22.24
N ARG A 835 16.33 21.76 23.27
CA ARG A 835 16.68 22.02 24.68
C ARG A 835 18.07 21.48 25.02
N LEU A 836 18.40 20.27 24.56
CA LEU A 836 19.71 19.65 24.79
C LEU A 836 20.86 20.46 24.20
N LEU A 837 20.67 21.03 23.01
CA LEU A 837 21.67 21.90 22.36
C LEU A 837 21.99 23.16 23.18
N GLN A 838 21.01 23.70 23.91
CA GLN A 838 21.25 24.81 24.85
C GLN A 838 21.84 24.30 26.18
N TYR A 839 21.32 23.20 26.72
CA TYR A 839 21.76 22.61 27.99
C TYR A 839 23.23 22.14 27.96
N THR A 840 23.69 21.60 26.83
CA THR A 840 25.07 21.12 26.64
C THR A 840 26.13 22.21 26.79
N ARG A 841 25.77 23.49 26.64
CA ARG A 841 26.69 24.63 26.78
C ARG A 841 27.29 24.77 28.18
N GLN A 842 26.62 24.24 29.21
CA GLN A 842 27.03 24.36 30.61
C GLN A 842 27.59 23.08 31.21
N MET A 843 27.48 21.96 30.49
CA MET A 843 27.87 20.65 31.02
C MET A 843 29.37 20.59 31.34
N ASP A 844 30.22 21.20 30.51
CA ASP A 844 31.69 21.11 30.62
C ASP A 844 32.24 21.57 31.98
N MET A 845 31.64 22.61 32.56
CA MET A 845 32.09 23.18 33.84
C MET A 845 31.64 22.36 35.05
N LEU A 846 30.65 21.47 34.88
CA LEU A 846 29.98 20.73 35.96
C LEU A 846 30.37 19.24 36.02
N MET A 847 31.13 18.74 35.03
CA MET A 847 31.59 17.35 34.91
C MET A 847 32.79 17.01 35.83
N GLN A 848 32.67 17.30 37.13
CA GLN A 848 33.78 17.13 38.08
C GLN A 848 34.02 15.67 38.49
N ASN A 849 32.97 14.86 38.61
CA ASN A 849 33.04 13.45 39.04
C ASN A 849 32.09 12.56 38.21
N GLU A 850 32.05 11.25 38.51
CA GLU A 850 31.17 10.29 37.79
C GLU A 850 29.69 10.48 38.16
N GLU A 851 29.38 10.96 39.37
CA GLU A 851 28.01 11.23 39.81
C GLU A 851 27.36 12.38 39.01
N SER A 852 28.17 13.36 38.58
CA SER A 852 27.75 14.44 37.68
C SER A 852 27.12 13.93 36.37
N VAL A 853 27.56 12.77 35.85
CA VAL A 853 27.05 12.20 34.59
C VAL A 853 25.57 11.83 34.72
N THR A 854 25.26 11.04 35.74
CA THR A 854 23.89 10.57 36.00
C THR A 854 22.98 11.72 36.43
N LYS A 855 23.48 12.61 37.30
CA LYS A 855 22.71 13.74 37.82
C LYS A 855 22.31 14.74 36.72
N LEU A 856 23.23 15.08 35.82
CA LEU A 856 22.93 15.98 34.70
C LEU A 856 21.98 15.35 33.68
N ALA A 857 22.09 14.04 33.43
CA ALA A 857 21.15 13.33 32.56
C ALA A 857 19.74 13.32 33.17
N GLN A 858 19.60 13.03 34.48
CA GLN A 858 18.31 13.03 35.16
C GLN A 858 17.68 14.43 35.21
N ASN A 859 18.45 15.47 35.53
CA ASN A 859 17.95 16.84 35.58
C ASN A 859 17.39 17.28 34.23
N PHE A 860 18.08 16.93 33.13
CA PHE A 860 17.57 17.18 31.79
C PHE A 860 16.21 16.49 31.54
N LEU A 861 16.13 15.19 31.86
CA LEU A 861 14.92 14.39 31.62
C LEU A 861 13.73 14.80 32.49
N LEU A 862 13.98 15.33 33.69
CA LEU A 862 12.96 15.87 34.59
C LEU A 862 12.55 17.32 34.22
N GLY A 863 13.16 17.92 33.19
CA GLY A 863 12.91 19.30 32.81
C GLY A 863 13.52 20.33 33.74
N ASN A 864 14.42 19.92 34.65
CA ASN A 864 15.15 20.82 35.52
C ASN A 864 16.41 21.35 34.81
N TYR A 865 16.22 22.41 34.03
CA TYR A 865 17.30 23.07 33.30
C TYR A 865 18.08 24.09 34.15
N SER A 866 17.57 24.45 35.33
CA SER A 866 18.24 25.33 36.30
C SER A 866 19.26 24.52 37.11
N LEU A 867 20.52 24.55 36.68
CA LEU A 867 21.62 23.84 37.35
C LEU A 867 22.10 24.57 38.64
N GLU A 868 21.24 25.35 39.31
CA GLU A 868 21.60 26.27 40.40
C GLU A 868 21.57 25.64 41.80
N GLU A 869 20.60 24.78 42.11
CA GLU A 869 20.42 24.23 43.47
C GLU A 869 21.21 22.94 43.74
N ASP A 870 21.63 22.24 42.69
CA ASP A 870 22.07 20.85 42.79
C ASP A 870 23.59 20.64 42.91
N PHE A 871 24.39 21.68 42.66
CA PHE A 871 25.86 21.59 42.61
C PHE A 871 26.58 22.62 43.50
N SER A 872 25.86 23.31 44.38
CA SER A 872 26.44 24.30 45.30
C SER A 872 26.93 23.62 46.59
N PRO A 873 28.23 23.68 46.93
CA PRO A 873 28.69 23.27 48.26
C PRO A 873 28.40 24.40 49.27
N ASP A 874 27.71 24.05 50.36
CA ASP A 874 27.53 24.87 51.57
C ASP A 874 26.85 26.26 51.47
N LEU A 875 25.52 26.29 51.67
CA LEU A 875 24.79 27.51 52.10
C LEU A 875 23.77 27.25 53.23
N LYS A 876 23.98 26.23 54.07
CA LYS A 876 23.16 25.97 55.28
C LYS A 876 23.87 26.16 56.63
N GLN A 877 25.03 26.82 56.68
CA GLN A 877 25.69 27.24 57.93
C GLN A 877 26.10 28.72 57.92
N ARG A 878 25.12 29.62 57.82
CA ARG A 878 25.24 31.02 58.29
C ARG A 878 23.91 31.48 58.85
N ASN A 879 23.54 30.92 60.00
CA ASN A 879 22.65 31.50 60.99
C ASN A 879 22.97 30.85 62.34
N ASN A 880 24.11 31.24 62.89
CA ASN A 880 24.43 31.30 64.31
C ASN A 880 25.63 32.23 64.50
#